data_AF-A0A412QK46-F1
#
_entry.id   AF-A0A412QK46-F1
#
_cell.length_a   1.000
_cell.length_b   1.000
_cell.length_c   1.000
_cell.angle_alpha   90.00
_cell.angle_beta   90.00
_cell.angle_gamma   90.00
#
_symmetry.space_group_name_H-M   'P 1'
#
loop_
_entity.id
_entity.type
_entity.pdbx_description
1 polymer ?
#
loop_
_entity_poly.entity_id
_entity_poly.type
_entity_poly.pdbx_seq_one_letter_code
_entity_poly.pdbx_strand_id
1 'polypeptide(L)'
;MDKKKIARKIAEESIVLLKNADHILPLKEKKEIAFFGRTQIGTLYSGNGSGGANIAGCGTILEECEKRGIKPESLLKEFYEYKASAEQVTEEDEFDWTKVSEMVNSGIMYEIFGKYKAPLDEYDVPETLIFQAAEKTDTAIFVIGRNSGGEECDRHLPEDYYLTRSEESLLKDICTHFANVVIVLNVNGLIDLSWMKKYASIKSLLFIGIPGEEGASALAGILTGEINPSGKLAVTIAEHYEDYPSADHFSWDKEHLENILDYESYGLSPEENGSTGFMKSPVTVYWEDIYTGYRYFDTFGKQVLYPFGYGLSYTAFAISDALVKKQNGGIMVTADVKNIGEMSGKEVIQVYLSKVYPAEGVERPYQELKGFEKTSDLAPGEKEQVKIWIPWRELAVYDEERAAWIIESGDYLLKMGKSSRDTFTVGMVCLRDTVITEQCANRLAISGCNRGKLLFLTQKDCTECQPEDVYEKKPDGGVTETAVISVTGEDILAGGESIQAEKEAQQSLPELSIEELASLCVGYGPGTPFAAVGDRSDPATIFDDEGKPITTNSHPTGYPGYVSPAIAEKGIKSIFYKDGPAGIGGVAWPTEMLIACSFDKKLWQMFGDAVGKECEEQQVNVWLAPAVNLHRNPLCGRNFEYFSEDPYLTGVCACEITKGVQNSRPVIVCPKHFAANEQETFRRGNAGKNVDAVDSILTERALREQYLKPFEMLVKDAGIACIMTSFNKINGSFSGGSHDLCTHILREEWGFEGAVVTDWGDMDMVVDGADAVAAGNDIVMPGGPPVIRQILKGYEEGRVTREELEQAVRHLLIMIKRIRLAD
;
A
#
# COMPACT_ATOMS: atom_id res chain seq x y z
N MET A 1 -15.54 22.62 2.91
CA MET A 1 -15.40 21.16 3.03
C MET A 1 -15.03 20.84 4.47
N ASP A 2 -15.82 20.00 5.14
CA ASP A 2 -15.58 19.58 6.52
C ASP A 2 -14.74 18.29 6.50
N LYS A 3 -13.44 18.41 6.81
CA LYS A 3 -12.47 17.32 6.66
C LYS A 3 -12.71 16.19 7.66
N LYS A 4 -13.08 16.53 8.91
CA LYS A 4 -13.42 15.54 9.95
C LYS A 4 -14.61 14.68 9.53
N LYS A 5 -15.65 15.30 8.97
CA LYS A 5 -16.79 14.55 8.45
C LYS A 5 -16.39 13.57 7.33
N ILE A 6 -15.46 13.96 6.46
CA ILE A 6 -14.94 13.08 5.40
C ILE A 6 -14.11 11.95 6.01
N ALA A 7 -13.18 12.26 6.93
CA ALA A 7 -12.34 11.27 7.61
C ALA A 7 -13.20 10.21 8.31
N ARG A 8 -14.25 10.64 9.03
CA ARG A 8 -15.22 9.75 9.66
C ARG A 8 -15.91 8.84 8.65
N LYS A 9 -16.42 9.41 7.55
CA LYS A 9 -17.07 8.63 6.49
C LYS A 9 -16.11 7.61 5.88
N ILE A 10 -14.85 7.97 5.67
CA ILE A 10 -13.84 7.04 5.16
C ILE A 10 -13.67 5.87 6.12
N ALA A 11 -13.50 6.14 7.43
CA ALA A 11 -13.38 5.09 8.43
C ALA A 11 -14.65 4.21 8.53
N GLU A 12 -15.85 4.81 8.53
CA GLU A 12 -17.14 4.11 8.58
C GLU A 12 -17.31 3.09 7.44
N GLU A 13 -16.87 3.45 6.24
CA GLU A 13 -16.98 2.62 5.02
C GLU A 13 -15.86 1.58 4.90
N SER A 14 -14.78 1.73 5.67
CA SER A 14 -13.54 0.94 5.55
C SER A 14 -13.38 -0.10 6.66
N ILE A 15 -13.96 0.12 7.84
CA ILE A 15 -13.93 -0.85 8.94
C ILE A 15 -14.61 -2.16 8.49
N VAL A 16 -13.93 -3.28 8.75
CA VAL A 16 -14.35 -4.61 8.28
C VAL A 16 -14.88 -5.44 9.45
N LEU A 17 -16.13 -5.87 9.35
CA LEU A 17 -16.69 -6.87 10.25
C LEU A 17 -16.36 -8.28 9.73
N LEU A 18 -15.51 -9.01 10.45
CA LEU A 18 -15.04 -10.33 10.01
C LEU A 18 -15.86 -11.48 10.59
N LYS A 19 -16.38 -11.29 11.80
CA LYS A 19 -17.22 -12.27 12.51
C LYS A 19 -18.33 -11.54 13.24
N ASN A 20 -19.53 -12.12 13.24
CA ASN A 20 -20.66 -11.66 14.06
C ASN A 20 -21.62 -12.82 14.36
N ALA A 21 -21.15 -13.79 15.12
CA ALA A 21 -21.94 -14.93 15.55
C ALA A 21 -23.07 -14.47 16.52
N ASP A 22 -24.21 -15.15 16.45
CA ASP A 22 -25.40 -14.87 17.25
C ASP A 22 -25.96 -13.43 17.11
N HIS A 23 -25.49 -12.68 16.11
CA HIS A 23 -25.84 -11.29 15.83
C HIS A 23 -25.72 -10.39 17.08
N ILE A 24 -24.62 -10.53 17.83
CA ILE A 24 -24.39 -9.72 19.04
C ILE A 24 -24.09 -8.25 18.72
N LEU A 25 -23.59 -7.96 17.52
CA LEU A 25 -23.49 -6.61 16.98
C LEU A 25 -24.63 -6.35 15.97
N PRO A 26 -25.21 -5.13 15.94
CA PRO A 26 -24.89 -4.01 16.83
C PRO A 26 -25.35 -4.25 18.28
N LEU A 27 -24.67 -3.60 19.23
CA LEU A 27 -24.95 -3.70 20.66
C LEU A 27 -26.36 -3.16 20.95
N LYS A 28 -27.24 -4.01 21.44
CA LYS A 28 -28.62 -3.62 21.82
C LYS A 28 -28.62 -2.83 23.13
N GLU A 29 -29.58 -1.91 23.29
CA GLU A 29 -29.66 -0.98 24.43
C GLU A 29 -29.57 -1.65 25.83
N LYS A 30 -28.73 -1.04 26.70
CA LYS A 30 -28.78 -1.00 28.19
C LYS A 30 -28.14 -2.12 29.02
N LYS A 31 -27.10 -2.80 28.54
CA LYS A 31 -26.15 -3.48 29.45
C LYS A 31 -24.86 -2.66 29.56
N GLU A 32 -24.25 -2.68 30.74
CA GLU A 32 -22.87 -2.25 30.89
C GLU A 32 -21.98 -3.14 30.01
N ILE A 33 -20.85 -2.64 29.53
CA ILE A 33 -19.92 -3.38 28.68
C ILE A 33 -18.56 -3.40 29.38
N ALA A 34 -17.98 -4.60 29.51
CA ALA A 34 -16.64 -4.74 30.07
C ALA A 34 -15.61 -4.44 28.98
N PHE A 35 -14.96 -3.29 29.04
CA PHE A 35 -13.89 -2.96 28.11
C PHE A 35 -12.53 -3.39 28.66
N PHE A 36 -11.78 -4.11 27.83
CA PHE A 36 -10.43 -4.58 28.09
C PHE A 36 -9.48 -4.11 26.98
N GLY A 37 -8.19 -4.15 27.30
CA GLY A 37 -7.11 -3.78 26.41
C GLY A 37 -6.69 -2.33 26.61
N ARG A 38 -5.39 -2.11 26.77
CA ARG A 38 -4.82 -0.76 26.96
C ARG A 38 -5.11 0.17 25.79
N THR A 39 -5.22 -0.37 24.58
CA THR A 39 -5.49 0.37 23.35
C THR A 39 -6.90 0.99 23.29
N GLN A 40 -7.81 0.59 24.19
CA GLN A 40 -9.12 1.26 24.31
C GLN A 40 -8.98 2.74 24.74
N ILE A 41 -7.93 3.05 25.53
CA ILE A 41 -7.59 4.38 26.03
C ILE A 41 -6.30 4.92 25.39
N GLY A 42 -5.41 4.04 24.92
CA GLY A 42 -4.25 4.35 24.10
C GLY A 42 -4.48 4.03 22.62
N THR A 43 -5.55 4.57 22.04
CA THR A 43 -5.96 4.27 20.65
C THR A 43 -4.90 4.74 19.66
N LEU A 44 -4.61 3.90 18.66
CA LEU A 44 -3.63 4.17 17.62
C LEU A 44 -4.32 4.78 16.41
N TYR A 45 -4.06 6.07 16.14
CA TYR A 45 -4.73 6.83 15.07
C TYR A 45 -3.90 7.01 13.81
N SER A 46 -2.58 6.91 13.92
CA SER A 46 -1.63 7.10 12.83
C SER A 46 -0.56 5.99 12.88
N GLY A 47 0.06 5.72 11.73
CA GLY A 47 1.22 4.85 11.67
C GLY A 47 2.49 5.56 12.11
N ASN A 48 3.61 4.85 12.02
CA ASN A 48 4.94 5.38 12.37
C ASN A 48 5.62 6.07 11.17
N GLY A 49 6.77 6.71 11.44
CA GLY A 49 7.67 7.22 10.40
C GLY A 49 7.12 8.43 9.64
N SER A 50 7.53 8.56 8.36
CA SER A 50 7.16 9.66 7.46
C SER A 50 5.65 9.78 7.21
N GLY A 51 4.88 8.68 7.37
CA GLY A 51 3.42 8.66 7.26
C GLY A 51 2.65 9.06 8.52
N GLY A 52 3.32 9.43 9.62
CA GLY A 52 2.67 9.80 10.89
C GLY A 52 1.93 11.14 10.86
N ALA A 53 0.81 11.24 11.58
CA ALA A 53 0.02 12.47 11.71
C ALA A 53 -0.05 12.97 13.17
N ASN A 54 -0.39 14.25 13.36
CA ASN A 54 -0.61 14.83 14.69
C ASN A 54 -1.92 14.31 15.30
N ILE A 55 -1.85 13.72 16.49
CA ILE A 55 -2.96 13.05 17.17
C ILE A 55 -3.52 13.82 18.38
N ALA A 56 -3.05 15.06 18.62
CA ALA A 56 -3.47 15.83 19.78
C ALA A 56 -4.99 16.11 19.77
N GLY A 57 -5.69 15.67 20.82
CA GLY A 57 -7.13 15.88 20.99
C GLY A 57 -8.02 14.83 20.32
N CYS A 58 -7.46 13.73 19.80
CA CYS A 58 -8.25 12.58 19.33
C CYS A 58 -8.94 11.87 20.50
N GLY A 59 -10.23 11.57 20.36
CA GLY A 59 -11.01 10.86 21.37
C GLY A 59 -10.75 9.37 21.32
N THR A 60 -10.53 8.75 22.48
CA THR A 60 -10.24 7.31 22.59
C THR A 60 -11.43 6.45 22.16
N ILE A 61 -11.20 5.18 21.85
CA ILE A 61 -12.28 4.22 21.56
C ILE A 61 -13.30 4.20 22.69
N LEU A 62 -12.84 4.14 23.94
CA LEU A 62 -13.73 4.15 25.11
C LEU A 62 -14.57 5.44 25.19
N GLU A 63 -13.92 6.60 25.05
CA GLU A 63 -14.60 7.91 25.13
C GLU A 63 -15.64 8.09 24.02
N GLU A 64 -15.32 7.69 22.78
CA GLU A 64 -16.25 7.80 21.66
C GLU A 64 -17.43 6.82 21.80
N CYS A 65 -17.20 5.63 22.35
CA CYS A 65 -18.26 4.70 22.71
C CYS A 65 -19.19 5.29 23.77
N GLU A 66 -18.66 5.92 24.82
CA GLU A 66 -19.44 6.60 25.85
C GLU A 66 -20.27 7.76 25.30
N LYS A 67 -19.69 8.57 24.40
CA LYS A 67 -20.40 9.66 23.71
C LYS A 67 -21.61 9.16 22.91
N ARG A 68 -21.56 7.92 22.39
CA ARG A 68 -22.67 7.25 21.70
C ARG A 68 -23.55 6.40 22.61
N GLY A 69 -23.42 6.55 23.93
CA GLY A 69 -24.32 5.95 24.92
C GLY A 69 -23.99 4.51 25.32
N ILE A 70 -22.86 3.95 24.87
CA ILE A 70 -22.34 2.68 25.40
C ILE A 70 -21.85 2.95 26.83
N LYS A 71 -22.33 2.16 27.79
CA LYS A 71 -21.96 2.32 29.21
C LYS A 71 -20.84 1.35 29.56
N PRO A 72 -19.61 1.80 29.81
CA PRO A 72 -18.56 0.92 30.28
C PRO A 72 -18.81 0.49 31.73
N GLU A 73 -18.33 -0.70 32.08
CA GLU A 73 -18.28 -1.13 33.49
C GLU A 73 -17.30 -0.21 34.24
N SER A 74 -17.78 0.38 35.33
CA SER A 74 -17.11 1.46 36.05
C SER A 74 -15.77 1.08 36.66
N LEU A 75 -15.65 -0.10 37.29
CA LEU A 75 -14.44 -0.46 38.01
C LEU A 75 -13.29 -0.80 37.05
N LEU A 76 -13.59 -1.46 35.93
CA LEU A 76 -12.62 -1.68 34.85
C LEU A 76 -12.16 -0.36 34.22
N LYS A 77 -13.09 0.55 33.95
CA LYS A 77 -12.74 1.89 33.44
C LYS A 77 -11.78 2.61 34.38
N GLU A 78 -12.13 2.71 35.67
CA GLU A 78 -11.30 3.36 36.68
C GLU A 78 -9.91 2.69 36.79
N PHE A 79 -9.85 1.36 36.67
CA PHE A 79 -8.58 0.62 36.68
C PHE A 79 -7.69 1.00 35.50
N TYR A 80 -8.23 1.01 34.28
CA TYR A 80 -7.47 1.33 33.07
C TYR A 80 -7.00 2.80 33.07
N GLU A 81 -7.87 3.74 33.46
CA GLU A 81 -7.52 5.16 33.62
C GLU A 81 -6.43 5.37 34.67
N TYR A 82 -6.53 4.68 35.81
CA TYR A 82 -5.50 4.73 36.85
C TYR A 82 -4.16 4.21 36.33
N LYS A 83 -4.15 3.04 35.67
CA LYS A 83 -2.93 2.44 35.10
C LYS A 83 -2.25 3.37 34.10
N ALA A 84 -3.01 3.93 33.16
CA ALA A 84 -2.47 4.89 32.19
C ALA A 84 -1.94 6.17 32.86
N SER A 85 -2.60 6.66 33.92
CA SER A 85 -2.13 7.85 34.65
C SER A 85 -0.89 7.59 35.51
N ALA A 86 -0.66 6.34 35.91
CA ALA A 86 0.43 5.92 36.79
C ALA A 86 1.68 5.48 36.01
N GLU A 87 1.55 5.18 34.72
CA GLU A 87 2.69 4.97 33.83
C GLU A 87 3.51 6.27 33.75
N GLN A 88 4.74 6.22 34.26
CA GLN A 88 5.70 7.30 34.08
C GLN A 88 6.18 7.24 32.62
N VAL A 89 6.01 8.33 31.88
CA VAL A 89 6.70 8.53 30.61
C VAL A 89 8.20 8.46 30.89
N THR A 90 8.89 7.45 30.39
CA THR A 90 10.34 7.36 30.54
C THR A 90 11.01 8.33 29.57
N GLU A 91 12.21 8.82 29.88
CA GLU A 91 13.00 9.63 28.92
C GLU A 91 13.29 8.87 27.60
N GLU A 92 13.12 7.54 27.56
CA GLU A 92 13.22 6.73 26.33
C GLU A 92 11.97 6.79 25.44
N ASP A 93 10.82 7.21 26.00
CA ASP A 93 9.54 7.39 25.27
C ASP A 93 9.46 8.77 24.58
N GLU A 94 10.17 9.77 25.12
CA GLU A 94 10.38 11.07 24.49
C GLU A 94 11.70 11.04 23.70
N PHE A 95 11.63 10.65 22.42
CA PHE A 95 12.73 10.97 21.52
C PHE A 95 12.88 12.49 21.44
N ASP A 96 13.99 13.03 21.94
CA ASP A 96 14.26 14.46 21.99
C ASP A 96 14.49 15.01 20.57
N TRP A 97 13.37 15.40 19.95
CA TRP A 97 13.32 15.95 18.60
C TRP A 97 14.16 17.22 18.41
N THR A 98 14.59 17.89 19.49
CA THR A 98 15.42 19.11 19.40
C THR A 98 16.87 18.84 18.99
N LYS A 99 17.34 17.58 19.06
CA LYS A 99 18.71 17.18 18.66
C LYS A 99 18.82 16.61 17.24
N VAL A 100 17.69 16.51 16.54
CA VAL A 100 17.56 15.71 15.31
C VAL A 100 18.10 16.44 14.08
N SER A 101 18.09 17.78 14.07
CA SER A 101 18.65 18.59 12.98
C SER A 101 20.15 18.34 12.74
N GLU A 102 20.90 17.93 13.76
CA GLU A 102 22.34 17.61 13.65
C GLU A 102 22.61 16.15 13.22
N MET A 103 21.61 15.25 13.28
CA MET A 103 21.76 13.78 13.12
C MET A 103 21.36 13.21 11.75
N VAL A 104 20.80 14.03 10.86
CA VAL A 104 20.25 13.59 9.56
C VAL A 104 21.33 13.27 8.54
N ASN A 105 22.45 13.99 8.61
CA ASN A 105 23.56 13.85 7.68
C ASN A 105 24.56 12.74 8.09
N SER A 106 24.22 11.91 9.08
CA SER A 106 25.14 10.92 9.66
C SER A 106 24.60 9.49 9.71
N GLY A 107 23.45 9.20 9.07
CA GLY A 107 22.83 7.87 9.06
C GLY A 107 22.20 7.42 10.40
N ILE A 108 22.56 8.04 11.51
CA ILE A 108 22.10 7.77 12.90
C ILE A 108 20.58 7.83 13.01
N MET A 109 19.94 8.72 12.26
CA MET A 109 18.49 8.89 12.24
C MET A 109 17.73 7.62 11.79
N TYR A 110 18.21 6.95 10.75
CA TYR A 110 17.60 5.71 10.27
C TYR A 110 17.90 4.51 11.18
N GLU A 111 19.01 4.54 11.92
CA GLU A 111 19.24 3.54 12.98
C GLU A 111 18.21 3.66 14.11
N ILE A 112 17.76 4.88 14.41
CA ILE A 112 16.73 5.15 15.41
C ILE A 112 15.35 4.74 14.90
N PHE A 113 14.96 5.13 13.68
CA PHE A 113 13.69 4.69 13.09
C PHE A 113 13.63 3.19 12.91
N GLY A 114 14.76 2.63 12.48
CA GLY A 114 14.88 1.22 12.29
C GLY A 114 14.78 0.43 13.59
N LYS A 115 15.07 1.00 14.77
CA LYS A 115 15.09 0.20 16.01
C LYS A 115 13.70 -0.42 16.25
N TYR A 116 13.67 -1.74 16.35
CA TYR A 116 12.43 -2.45 16.63
C TYR A 116 11.90 -2.05 18.01
N LYS A 117 10.61 -1.72 18.06
CA LYS A 117 9.88 -1.42 19.29
C LYS A 117 8.82 -2.50 19.46
N ALA A 118 9.04 -3.37 20.43
CA ALA A 118 8.07 -4.40 20.77
C ALA A 118 6.74 -3.78 21.21
N PRO A 119 5.60 -4.44 20.92
CA PRO A 119 4.33 -4.06 21.53
C PRO A 119 4.44 -4.02 23.05
N LEU A 120 3.78 -3.04 23.66
CA LEU A 120 3.75 -2.95 25.11
C LEU A 120 2.91 -4.08 25.69
N ASP A 121 3.35 -4.60 26.84
CA ASP A 121 2.56 -5.57 27.60
C ASP A 121 1.19 -4.99 27.98
N GLU A 122 0.20 -5.88 27.98
CA GLU A 122 -1.12 -5.57 28.49
C GLU A 122 -1.09 -5.43 30.02
N TYR A 123 -1.98 -4.62 30.59
CA TYR A 123 -2.04 -4.47 32.04
C TYR A 123 -2.51 -5.77 32.70
N ASP A 124 -1.85 -6.16 33.80
CA ASP A 124 -2.29 -7.25 34.66
C ASP A 124 -3.60 -6.87 35.38
N VAL A 125 -4.74 -7.22 34.77
CA VAL A 125 -6.09 -6.95 35.31
C VAL A 125 -6.39 -7.97 36.42
N PRO A 126 -6.62 -7.53 37.67
CA PRO A 126 -6.96 -8.46 38.75
C PRO A 126 -8.19 -9.31 38.43
N GLU A 127 -8.09 -10.63 38.60
CA GLU A 127 -9.20 -11.58 38.36
C GLU A 127 -10.48 -11.18 39.12
N THR A 128 -10.34 -10.58 40.31
CA THR A 128 -11.49 -10.06 41.08
C THR A 128 -12.26 -8.96 40.35
N LEU A 129 -11.59 -8.10 39.59
CA LEU A 129 -12.25 -7.08 38.77
C LEU A 129 -12.95 -7.72 37.57
N ILE A 130 -12.31 -8.69 36.93
CA ILE A 130 -12.90 -9.46 35.81
C ILE A 130 -14.19 -10.15 36.29
N PHE A 131 -14.15 -10.81 37.45
CA PHE A 131 -15.30 -11.45 38.06
C PHE A 131 -16.42 -10.44 38.38
N GLN A 132 -16.08 -9.30 39.00
CA GLN A 132 -17.06 -8.26 39.33
C GLN A 132 -17.72 -7.68 38.08
N ALA A 133 -16.96 -7.48 37.00
CA ALA A 133 -17.51 -7.03 35.72
C ALA A 133 -18.44 -8.09 35.10
N ALA A 134 -18.07 -9.36 35.17
CA ALA A 134 -18.89 -10.48 34.70
C ALA A 134 -20.21 -10.64 35.49
N GLU A 135 -20.29 -10.19 36.74
CA GLU A 135 -21.55 -10.11 37.50
C GLU A 135 -22.49 -9.00 36.96
N LYS A 136 -21.96 -7.98 36.27
CA LYS A 136 -22.71 -6.85 35.71
C LYS A 136 -23.11 -7.06 34.26
N THR A 137 -22.26 -7.73 33.48
CA THR A 137 -22.48 -7.93 32.05
C THR A 137 -21.92 -9.25 31.56
N ASP A 138 -22.56 -9.79 30.53
CA ASP A 138 -22.11 -10.98 29.79
C ASP A 138 -21.26 -10.62 28.56
N THR A 139 -21.08 -9.33 28.29
CA THR A 139 -20.48 -8.81 27.05
C THR A 139 -19.20 -8.05 27.34
N ALA A 140 -18.11 -8.47 26.69
CA ALA A 140 -16.81 -7.85 26.77
C ALA A 140 -16.35 -7.35 25.39
N ILE A 141 -15.67 -6.20 25.37
CA ILE A 141 -14.93 -5.71 24.21
C ILE A 141 -13.45 -5.73 24.58
N PHE A 142 -12.64 -6.45 23.81
CA PHE A 142 -11.19 -6.45 23.97
C PHE A 142 -10.52 -5.81 22.75
N VAL A 143 -9.83 -4.69 22.99
CA VAL A 143 -9.11 -3.94 21.95
C VAL A 143 -7.65 -4.36 21.95
N ILE A 144 -7.19 -4.95 20.85
CA ILE A 144 -5.80 -5.38 20.64
C ILE A 144 -5.12 -4.37 19.72
N GLY A 145 -3.97 -3.86 20.16
CA GLY A 145 -3.22 -2.82 19.46
C GLY A 145 -1.88 -3.29 18.91
N ARG A 146 -1.49 -2.82 17.71
CA ARG A 146 -0.13 -2.98 17.18
C ARG A 146 0.35 -1.69 16.52
N ASN A 147 1.55 -1.27 16.90
CA ASN A 147 2.28 -0.16 16.29
C ASN A 147 3.78 -0.47 16.14
N SER A 148 4.11 -1.75 16.02
CA SER A 148 5.45 -2.29 15.82
C SER A 148 5.83 -2.24 14.34
N GLY A 149 7.14 -2.21 14.05
CA GLY A 149 7.64 -2.00 12.70
C GLY A 149 7.36 -0.59 12.16
N GLY A 150 7.71 -0.40 10.90
CA GLY A 150 7.61 0.87 10.19
C GLY A 150 8.76 1.02 9.21
N GLU A 151 9.11 2.28 8.92
CA GLU A 151 10.24 2.58 8.06
C GLU A 151 11.56 2.01 8.63
N GLU A 152 12.36 1.33 7.79
CA GLU A 152 13.62 0.65 8.16
C GLU A 152 13.47 -0.52 9.16
N CYS A 153 12.24 -0.97 9.45
CA CYS A 153 11.97 -1.97 10.49
C CYS A 153 10.76 -2.84 10.16
N ASP A 154 10.98 -4.12 9.87
CA ASP A 154 9.87 -5.07 9.76
C ASP A 154 9.37 -5.54 11.14
N ARG A 155 8.17 -6.09 11.16
CA ARG A 155 7.53 -6.63 12.36
C ARG A 155 8.09 -7.99 12.73
N HIS A 156 8.00 -8.34 13.99
CA HIS A 156 8.52 -9.60 14.50
C HIS A 156 7.43 -10.68 14.58
N LEU A 157 7.83 -11.95 14.54
CA LEU A 157 6.89 -13.05 14.78
C LEU A 157 6.47 -13.14 16.26
N PRO A 158 7.39 -13.34 17.22
CA PRO A 158 7.01 -13.59 18.61
C PRO A 158 6.51 -12.30 19.26
N GLU A 159 5.38 -12.39 19.96
CA GLU A 159 4.81 -11.29 20.76
C GLU A 159 4.58 -10.00 19.96
N ASP A 160 4.38 -10.13 18.64
CA ASP A 160 4.00 -9.06 17.72
C ASP A 160 2.99 -9.57 16.67
N TYR A 161 3.42 -10.38 15.69
CA TYR A 161 2.46 -11.10 14.83
C TYR A 161 1.60 -12.05 15.66
N TYR A 162 2.20 -12.74 16.63
CA TYR A 162 1.48 -13.51 17.64
C TYR A 162 1.07 -12.64 18.83
N LEU A 163 0.03 -13.05 19.57
CA LEU A 163 -0.35 -12.37 20.82
C LEU A 163 0.83 -12.34 21.79
N THR A 164 0.94 -11.26 22.56
CA THR A 164 1.88 -11.22 23.69
C THR A 164 1.41 -12.20 24.78
N ARG A 165 2.30 -12.56 25.71
CA ARG A 165 1.92 -13.45 26.82
C ARG A 165 0.87 -12.81 27.73
N SER A 166 0.97 -11.50 27.93
CA SER A 166 0.02 -10.72 28.72
C SER A 166 -1.36 -10.68 28.05
N GLU A 167 -1.42 -10.52 26.73
CA GLU A 167 -2.65 -10.61 25.94
C GLU A 167 -3.27 -12.01 25.95
N GLU A 168 -2.46 -13.07 25.77
CA GLU A 168 -2.97 -14.44 25.78
C GLU A 168 -3.55 -14.80 27.16
N SER A 169 -2.89 -14.41 28.24
CA SER A 169 -3.37 -14.62 29.61
C SER A 169 -4.69 -13.89 29.84
N LEU A 170 -4.76 -12.60 29.51
CA LEU A 170 -5.98 -11.81 29.70
C LEU A 170 -7.13 -12.33 28.83
N LEU A 171 -6.86 -12.67 27.56
CA LEU A 171 -7.86 -13.23 26.65
C LEU A 171 -8.48 -14.50 27.21
N LYS A 172 -7.67 -15.39 27.78
CA LYS A 172 -8.14 -16.62 28.43
C LYS A 172 -9.10 -16.32 29.57
N ASP A 173 -8.77 -15.35 30.42
CA ASP A 173 -9.60 -14.98 31.56
C ASP A 173 -10.91 -14.33 31.10
N ILE A 174 -10.85 -13.38 30.15
CA ILE A 174 -12.03 -12.79 29.52
C ILE A 174 -12.94 -13.90 28.95
N CYS A 175 -12.39 -14.81 28.15
CA CYS A 175 -13.16 -15.86 27.51
C CYS A 175 -13.72 -16.91 28.48
N THR A 176 -13.19 -16.98 29.71
CA THR A 176 -13.69 -17.84 30.79
C THR A 176 -14.91 -17.21 31.49
N HIS A 177 -14.95 -15.88 31.60
CA HIS A 177 -15.97 -15.16 32.37
C HIS A 177 -17.09 -14.55 31.52
N PHE A 178 -16.84 -14.22 30.25
CA PHE A 178 -17.82 -13.56 29.38
C PHE A 178 -18.31 -14.49 28.26
N ALA A 179 -19.62 -14.47 27.99
CA ALA A 179 -20.25 -15.29 26.96
C ALA A 179 -20.19 -14.63 25.56
N ASN A 180 -20.15 -13.29 25.52
CA ASN A 180 -20.17 -12.49 24.30
C ASN A 180 -18.91 -11.61 24.24
N VAL A 181 -17.85 -12.10 23.63
CA VAL A 181 -16.60 -11.35 23.46
C VAL A 181 -16.53 -10.78 22.05
N VAL A 182 -16.32 -9.46 21.96
CA VAL A 182 -16.04 -8.71 20.74
C VAL A 182 -14.55 -8.37 20.74
N ILE A 183 -13.84 -8.76 19.68
CA ILE A 183 -12.45 -8.36 19.45
C ILE A 183 -12.43 -7.18 18.48
N VAL A 184 -11.64 -6.14 18.81
CA VAL A 184 -11.35 -5.01 17.93
C VAL A 184 -9.84 -4.98 17.67
N LEU A 185 -9.44 -5.06 16.40
CA LEU A 185 -8.04 -5.01 15.97
C LEU A 185 -7.69 -3.59 15.51
N ASN A 186 -6.97 -2.85 16.35
CA ASN A 186 -6.39 -1.54 16.04
C ASN A 186 -4.89 -1.71 15.75
N VAL A 187 -4.58 -2.20 14.56
CA VAL A 187 -3.27 -2.73 14.21
C VAL A 187 -2.72 -2.09 12.93
N ASN A 188 -1.43 -1.78 12.89
CA ASN A 188 -0.71 -1.32 11.71
C ASN A 188 -0.27 -2.46 10.76
N GLY A 189 -0.53 -3.71 11.12
CA GLY A 189 -0.37 -4.87 10.24
C GLY A 189 -1.15 -6.06 10.77
N LEU A 190 -1.35 -7.07 9.93
CA LEU A 190 -2.11 -8.26 10.29
C LEU A 190 -1.45 -9.03 11.46
N ILE A 191 -2.25 -9.66 12.31
CA ILE A 191 -1.74 -10.57 13.35
C ILE A 191 -2.31 -11.97 13.11
N ASP A 192 -1.72 -12.98 13.74
CA ASP A 192 -2.33 -14.30 13.83
C ASP A 192 -3.75 -14.18 14.40
N LEU A 193 -4.68 -14.92 13.82
CA LEU A 193 -6.07 -15.02 14.29
C LEU A 193 -6.50 -16.48 14.54
N SER A 194 -5.58 -17.46 14.43
CA SER A 194 -5.90 -18.87 14.63
C SER A 194 -6.44 -19.16 16.04
N TRP A 195 -5.98 -18.42 17.05
CA TRP A 195 -6.45 -18.48 18.44
C TRP A 195 -7.95 -18.20 18.60
N MET A 196 -8.59 -17.52 17.64
CA MET A 196 -10.05 -17.29 17.64
C MET A 196 -10.85 -18.60 17.61
N LYS A 197 -10.28 -19.69 17.08
CA LYS A 197 -10.94 -21.01 17.04
C LYS A 197 -11.00 -21.67 18.42
N LYS A 198 -10.14 -21.27 19.36
CA LYS A 198 -10.04 -21.85 20.71
C LYS A 198 -11.20 -21.43 21.62
N TYR A 199 -11.83 -20.28 21.36
CA TYR A 199 -12.81 -19.67 22.26
C TYR A 199 -14.15 -19.42 21.56
N ALA A 200 -15.14 -20.26 21.86
CA ALA A 200 -16.50 -20.11 21.33
C ALA A 200 -17.23 -18.86 21.86
N SER A 201 -16.76 -18.28 22.97
CA SER A 201 -17.24 -17.01 23.54
C SER A 201 -16.85 -15.81 22.68
N ILE A 202 -15.87 -15.92 21.79
CA ILE A 202 -15.57 -14.85 20.85
C ILE A 202 -16.59 -14.88 19.72
N LYS A 203 -17.50 -13.91 19.75
CA LYS A 203 -18.65 -13.84 18.84
C LYS A 203 -18.43 -12.85 17.70
N SER A 204 -17.69 -11.76 17.94
CA SER A 204 -17.46 -10.76 16.91
C SER A 204 -16.00 -10.34 16.78
N LEU A 205 -15.62 -9.96 15.57
CA LEU A 205 -14.29 -9.47 15.21
C LEU A 205 -14.42 -8.30 14.26
N LEU A 206 -13.85 -7.16 14.64
CA LEU A 206 -13.76 -5.96 13.83
C LEU A 206 -12.29 -5.65 13.54
N PHE A 207 -11.97 -5.47 12.27
CA PHE A 207 -10.68 -4.93 11.84
C PHE A 207 -10.85 -3.44 11.57
N ILE A 208 -10.13 -2.62 12.35
CA ILE A 208 -10.14 -1.16 12.21
C ILE A 208 -8.79 -0.60 11.75
N GLY A 209 -7.77 -1.45 11.54
CA GLY A 209 -6.44 -1.02 11.11
C GLY A 209 -5.91 0.14 11.95
N ILE A 210 -5.42 1.16 11.24
CA ILE A 210 -5.11 2.49 11.78
C ILE A 210 -6.14 3.49 11.20
N PRO A 211 -7.14 3.92 11.99
CA PRO A 211 -8.37 4.50 11.43
C PRO A 211 -8.41 6.02 11.40
N GLY A 212 -7.32 6.73 11.71
CA GLY A 212 -7.31 8.19 11.76
C GLY A 212 -8.07 8.77 12.96
N GLU A 213 -8.06 10.10 13.09
CA GLU A 213 -8.60 10.83 14.25
C GLU A 213 -10.12 10.67 14.47
N GLU A 214 -10.85 10.30 13.43
CA GLU A 214 -12.31 10.06 13.49
C GLU A 214 -12.66 8.57 13.54
N GLY A 215 -11.64 7.70 13.57
CA GLY A 215 -11.77 6.25 13.53
C GLY A 215 -12.48 5.65 14.74
N ALA A 216 -12.16 6.11 15.94
CA ALA A 216 -12.83 5.71 17.17
C ALA A 216 -14.33 6.07 17.15
N SER A 217 -14.67 7.24 16.59
CA SER A 217 -16.06 7.65 16.43
C SER A 217 -16.80 6.78 15.42
N ALA A 218 -16.17 6.46 14.29
CA ALA A 218 -16.72 5.54 13.29
C ALA A 218 -16.99 4.15 13.88
N LEU A 219 -16.02 3.59 14.63
CA LEU A 219 -16.17 2.33 15.34
C LEU A 219 -17.35 2.38 16.32
N ALA A 220 -17.48 3.43 17.13
CA ALA A 220 -18.60 3.58 18.05
C ALA A 220 -19.95 3.57 17.31
N GLY A 221 -20.04 4.23 16.15
CA GLY A 221 -21.25 4.20 15.31
C GLY A 221 -21.58 2.82 14.75
N ILE A 222 -20.56 2.03 14.42
CA ILE A 222 -20.73 0.63 14.00
C ILE A 222 -21.19 -0.23 15.18
N LEU A 223 -20.57 -0.06 16.35
CA LEU A 223 -20.94 -0.82 17.55
C LEU A 223 -22.38 -0.56 18.00
N THR A 224 -22.89 0.67 17.85
CA THR A 224 -24.28 1.01 18.17
C THR A 224 -25.28 0.71 17.06
N GLY A 225 -24.81 0.40 15.84
CA GLY A 225 -25.67 0.16 14.68
C GLY A 225 -26.23 1.42 14.03
N GLU A 226 -25.75 2.60 14.43
CA GLU A 226 -25.97 3.85 13.68
C GLU A 226 -25.38 3.75 12.27
N ILE A 227 -24.28 3.00 12.14
CA ILE A 227 -23.60 2.70 10.88
C ILE A 227 -23.61 1.18 10.69
N ASN A 228 -23.97 0.75 9.48
CA ASN A 228 -23.84 -0.65 9.09
C ASN A 228 -22.48 -0.86 8.40
N PRO A 229 -21.60 -1.74 8.91
CA PRO A 229 -20.28 -1.98 8.32
C PRO A 229 -20.43 -2.53 6.90
N SER A 230 -19.55 -2.06 6.01
CA SER A 230 -19.54 -2.45 4.60
C SER A 230 -18.14 -2.60 4.00
N GLY A 231 -17.10 -2.51 4.85
CA GLY A 231 -15.72 -2.76 4.42
C GLY A 231 -15.51 -4.24 4.06
N LYS A 232 -14.55 -4.48 3.16
CA LYS A 232 -14.09 -5.80 2.70
C LYS A 232 -12.57 -5.85 2.84
N LEU A 233 -12.01 -6.98 3.26
CA LEU A 233 -10.56 -7.11 3.35
C LEU A 233 -9.89 -6.88 1.98
N ALA A 234 -8.87 -6.03 1.96
CA ALA A 234 -7.97 -5.87 0.81
C ALA A 234 -6.80 -6.88 0.82
N VAL A 235 -6.80 -7.82 1.77
CA VAL A 235 -5.73 -8.80 2.01
C VAL A 235 -6.31 -10.13 2.46
N THR A 236 -5.58 -11.22 2.23
CA THR A 236 -5.94 -12.55 2.72
C THR A 236 -5.37 -12.76 4.12
N ILE A 237 -6.17 -13.32 5.03
CA ILE A 237 -5.70 -13.73 6.36
C ILE A 237 -5.58 -15.25 6.39
N ALA A 238 -4.33 -15.74 6.37
CA ALA A 238 -4.00 -17.15 6.47
C ALA A 238 -4.26 -17.73 7.87
N GLU A 239 -4.22 -19.06 7.99
CA GLU A 239 -4.34 -19.73 9.29
C GLU A 239 -3.04 -19.70 10.08
N HIS A 240 -1.91 -19.92 9.43
CA HIS A 240 -0.58 -19.82 10.03
C HIS A 240 0.32 -18.87 9.22
N TYR A 241 1.35 -18.33 9.85
CA TYR A 241 2.31 -17.46 9.15
C TYR A 241 3.03 -18.23 8.04
N GLU A 242 3.36 -19.48 8.30
CA GLU A 242 4.09 -20.36 7.38
C GLU A 242 3.23 -20.77 6.15
N ASP A 243 1.94 -20.48 6.16
CA ASP A 243 1.08 -20.71 5.01
C ASP A 243 1.25 -19.64 3.93
N TYR A 244 1.74 -18.43 4.26
CA TYR A 244 2.05 -17.42 3.26
C TYR A 244 3.22 -17.89 2.41
N PRO A 245 3.15 -17.78 1.08
CA PRO A 245 4.21 -18.32 0.24
C PRO A 245 5.52 -17.58 0.50
N SER A 246 5.49 -16.28 0.79
CA SER A 246 6.69 -15.48 1.08
C SER A 246 7.35 -15.77 2.44
N ALA A 247 6.77 -16.61 3.31
CA ALA A 247 7.22 -16.76 4.70
C ALA A 247 8.69 -17.17 4.86
N ASP A 248 9.15 -18.14 4.06
CA ASP A 248 10.53 -18.65 4.05
C ASP A 248 11.50 -17.76 3.26
N HIS A 249 10.99 -16.72 2.59
CA HIS A 249 11.72 -15.85 1.68
C HIS A 249 11.65 -14.38 2.10
N PHE A 250 11.44 -14.13 3.40
CA PHE A 250 11.30 -12.82 3.99
C PHE A 250 12.15 -12.71 5.26
N SER A 251 13.02 -11.71 5.33
CA SER A 251 13.89 -11.47 6.49
C SER A 251 13.43 -10.22 7.24
N TRP A 252 13.16 -10.37 8.54
CA TRP A 252 12.66 -9.28 9.40
C TRP A 252 13.55 -9.00 10.61
N ASP A 253 14.33 -10.00 11.06
CA ASP A 253 15.12 -9.92 12.29
C ASP A 253 16.49 -9.27 12.07
N LYS A 254 16.49 -7.95 11.91
CA LYS A 254 17.71 -7.16 11.65
C LYS A 254 18.70 -7.08 12.81
N GLU A 255 18.32 -7.58 13.98
CA GLU A 255 19.16 -7.62 15.19
C GLU A 255 20.08 -8.84 15.18
N HIS A 256 19.70 -9.90 14.45
CA HIS A 256 20.42 -11.17 14.33
C HIS A 256 20.78 -11.41 12.86
N LEU A 257 21.95 -10.93 12.42
CA LEU A 257 22.40 -11.00 11.02
C LEU A 257 22.50 -12.44 10.47
N GLU A 258 22.67 -13.42 11.35
CA GLU A 258 22.64 -14.84 11.01
C GLU A 258 21.27 -15.32 10.48
N ASN A 259 20.19 -14.62 10.84
CA ASN A 259 18.82 -14.92 10.40
C ASN A 259 18.45 -14.21 9.09
N ILE A 260 19.31 -13.31 8.59
CA ILE A 260 19.08 -12.58 7.35
C ILE A 260 19.48 -13.43 6.16
N LEU A 261 18.55 -13.62 5.23
CA LEU A 261 18.79 -14.30 3.96
C LEU A 261 19.68 -13.44 3.05
N ASP A 262 20.59 -14.08 2.36
CA ASP A 262 21.58 -13.48 1.47
C ASP A 262 21.78 -14.31 0.20
N TYR A 263 22.67 -13.88 -0.71
CA TYR A 263 22.96 -14.64 -1.93
C TYR A 263 23.34 -16.10 -1.66
N GLU A 264 24.16 -16.36 -0.63
CA GLU A 264 24.63 -17.71 -0.32
C GLU A 264 23.50 -18.63 0.18
N SER A 265 22.51 -18.06 0.87
CA SER A 265 21.29 -18.74 1.30
C SER A 265 20.52 -19.36 0.13
N TYR A 266 20.67 -18.79 -1.08
CA TYR A 266 20.07 -19.26 -2.32
C TYR A 266 21.06 -19.96 -3.26
N GLY A 267 22.27 -20.27 -2.80
CA GLY A 267 23.33 -20.86 -3.65
C GLY A 267 23.85 -19.90 -4.73
N LEU A 268 23.71 -18.59 -4.53
CA LEU A 268 24.22 -17.53 -5.39
C LEU A 268 25.53 -16.95 -4.85
N SER A 269 26.24 -16.20 -5.68
CA SER A 269 27.49 -15.53 -5.30
C SER A 269 27.26 -14.02 -5.14
N PRO A 270 27.59 -13.43 -3.97
CA PRO A 270 27.56 -11.97 -3.81
C PRO A 270 28.44 -11.25 -4.85
N GLU A 271 29.65 -11.76 -5.09
CA GLU A 271 30.62 -11.14 -6.02
C GLU A 271 30.14 -11.20 -7.47
N GLU A 272 29.55 -12.32 -7.92
CA GLU A 272 28.96 -12.43 -9.26
C GLU A 272 27.74 -11.51 -9.46
N ASN A 273 27.12 -11.06 -8.36
CA ASN A 273 26.01 -10.11 -8.34
C ASN A 273 26.46 -8.67 -8.01
N GLY A 274 27.77 -8.39 -8.04
CA GLY A 274 28.30 -7.05 -7.83
C GLY A 274 28.29 -6.57 -6.37
N SER A 275 27.99 -7.45 -5.43
CA SER A 275 28.06 -7.15 -4.00
C SER A 275 29.44 -7.55 -3.46
N THR A 276 30.33 -6.57 -3.35
CA THR A 276 31.73 -6.78 -2.93
C THR A 276 32.10 -5.93 -1.72
N GLY A 277 32.86 -6.49 -0.78
CA GLY A 277 33.38 -5.76 0.39
C GLY A 277 32.42 -5.69 1.59
N PHE A 278 31.19 -6.17 1.43
CA PHE A 278 30.21 -6.26 2.51
C PHE A 278 30.40 -7.53 3.35
N MET A 279 30.06 -7.42 4.64
CA MET A 279 30.00 -8.57 5.55
C MET A 279 28.78 -9.44 5.27
N LYS A 280 27.68 -8.81 4.86
CA LYS A 280 26.40 -9.46 4.57
C LYS A 280 25.75 -8.74 3.39
N SER A 281 25.14 -9.50 2.48
CA SER A 281 24.49 -8.98 1.28
C SER A 281 23.07 -9.52 1.20
N PRO A 282 22.10 -8.85 1.85
CA PRO A 282 20.75 -9.36 2.01
C PRO A 282 20.05 -9.59 0.67
N VAL A 283 19.25 -10.65 0.60
CA VAL A 283 18.49 -11.02 -0.61
C VAL A 283 17.10 -11.49 -0.19
N THR A 284 16.09 -11.05 -0.93
CA THR A 284 14.75 -11.63 -0.88
C THR A 284 14.37 -12.13 -2.28
N VAL A 285 14.16 -13.45 -2.41
CA VAL A 285 13.72 -14.07 -3.67
C VAL A 285 12.20 -14.13 -3.67
N TYR A 286 11.57 -13.60 -4.71
CA TYR A 286 10.13 -13.61 -4.89
C TYR A 286 9.74 -14.92 -5.54
N TRP A 287 10.07 -16.02 -4.85
CA TRP A 287 9.91 -17.37 -5.38
C TRP A 287 8.45 -17.68 -5.70
N GLU A 288 7.50 -17.02 -5.03
CA GLU A 288 6.08 -17.20 -5.26
C GLU A 288 5.62 -16.68 -6.62
N ASP A 289 6.45 -15.91 -7.32
CA ASP A 289 6.17 -15.36 -8.65
C ASP A 289 4.80 -14.65 -8.68
N ILE A 290 3.94 -14.91 -9.68
CA ILE A 290 2.57 -14.37 -9.78
C ILE A 290 1.61 -14.85 -8.67
N TYR A 291 2.04 -15.74 -7.78
CA TYR A 291 1.22 -16.33 -6.74
C TYR A 291 1.43 -15.60 -5.39
N THR A 292 1.10 -14.31 -5.34
CA THR A 292 1.03 -13.54 -4.09
C THR A 292 -0.41 -13.43 -3.59
N GLY A 293 -0.62 -13.54 -2.27
CA GLY A 293 -1.95 -13.39 -1.65
C GLY A 293 -2.96 -14.43 -2.13
N TYR A 294 -4.21 -14.02 -2.36
CA TYR A 294 -5.28 -14.93 -2.82
C TYR A 294 -4.95 -15.67 -4.13
N ARG A 295 -4.07 -15.12 -4.99
CA ARG A 295 -3.59 -15.84 -6.19
C ARG A 295 -2.94 -17.16 -5.82
N TYR A 296 -2.18 -17.19 -4.73
CA TYR A 296 -1.63 -18.44 -4.18
C TYR A 296 -2.69 -19.27 -3.47
N PHE A 297 -3.38 -18.68 -2.48
CA PHE A 297 -4.28 -19.47 -1.62
C PHE A 297 -5.38 -20.16 -2.43
N ASP A 298 -5.94 -19.46 -3.42
CA ASP A 298 -7.04 -19.96 -4.25
C ASP A 298 -6.55 -20.99 -5.27
N THR A 299 -5.37 -20.76 -5.89
CA THR A 299 -4.77 -21.69 -6.86
C THR A 299 -4.38 -23.02 -6.22
N PHE A 300 -3.72 -22.97 -5.07
CA PHE A 300 -3.14 -24.16 -4.42
C PHE A 300 -4.08 -24.76 -3.36
N GLY A 301 -5.34 -24.33 -3.30
CA GLY A 301 -6.35 -24.89 -2.39
C GLY A 301 -6.00 -24.74 -0.90
N LYS A 302 -5.18 -23.76 -0.55
CA LYS A 302 -4.72 -23.53 0.82
C LYS A 302 -5.86 -22.95 1.65
N GLN A 303 -5.90 -23.34 2.92
CA GLN A 303 -6.91 -22.86 3.86
C GLN A 303 -6.60 -21.42 4.28
N VAL A 304 -7.66 -20.63 4.46
CA VAL A 304 -7.59 -19.24 4.92
C VAL A 304 -8.62 -19.04 6.03
N LEU A 305 -8.34 -18.16 6.98
CA LEU A 305 -9.31 -17.75 7.99
C LEU A 305 -10.33 -16.79 7.38
N TYR A 306 -9.83 -15.79 6.64
CA TYR A 306 -10.64 -14.81 5.93
C TYR A 306 -10.05 -14.55 4.55
N PRO A 307 -10.79 -14.82 3.46
CA PRO A 307 -10.28 -14.64 2.11
C PRO A 307 -10.26 -13.18 1.69
N PHE A 308 -9.47 -12.86 0.66
CA PHE A 308 -9.48 -11.56 0.00
C PHE A 308 -10.92 -11.14 -0.38
N GLY A 309 -11.23 -9.86 -0.16
CA GLY A 309 -12.53 -9.28 -0.46
C GLY A 309 -13.63 -9.66 0.52
N TYR A 310 -13.35 -10.37 1.61
CA TYR A 310 -14.35 -10.78 2.60
C TYR A 310 -14.70 -9.67 3.60
N GLY A 311 -15.97 -9.55 3.96
CA GLY A 311 -16.46 -8.66 5.01
C GLY A 311 -17.97 -8.75 5.16
N LEU A 312 -18.44 -8.75 6.40
CA LEU A 312 -19.84 -8.90 6.77
C LEU A 312 -20.55 -7.55 6.89
N SER A 313 -21.88 -7.61 6.90
CA SER A 313 -22.79 -6.51 7.16
C SER A 313 -23.81 -6.94 8.22
N TYR A 314 -24.48 -5.98 8.85
CA TYR A 314 -25.67 -6.24 9.68
C TYR A 314 -26.91 -6.60 8.88
N THR A 315 -26.85 -6.46 7.55
CA THR A 315 -27.90 -6.92 6.64
C THR A 315 -27.34 -7.95 5.64
N ALA A 316 -28.22 -8.51 4.81
CA ALA A 316 -27.87 -9.49 3.79
C ALA A 316 -28.27 -8.98 2.41
N PHE A 317 -27.51 -9.40 1.39
CA PHE A 317 -27.72 -9.01 0.00
C PHE A 317 -27.87 -10.22 -0.91
N ALA A 318 -28.76 -10.12 -1.89
CA ALA A 318 -28.91 -11.09 -2.97
C ALA A 318 -28.46 -10.47 -4.30
N ILE A 319 -27.67 -11.23 -5.06
CA ILE A 319 -27.24 -10.88 -6.43
C ILE A 319 -28.13 -11.65 -7.40
N SER A 320 -28.64 -10.96 -8.42
CA SER A 320 -29.56 -11.53 -9.41
C SER A 320 -29.36 -10.87 -10.78
N ASP A 321 -29.96 -11.45 -11.82
CA ASP A 321 -30.04 -10.86 -13.16
C ASP A 321 -28.66 -10.45 -13.73
N ALA A 322 -27.62 -11.25 -13.43
CA ALA A 322 -26.27 -11.01 -13.94
C ALA A 322 -26.23 -11.17 -15.47
N LEU A 323 -25.68 -10.17 -16.15
CA LEU A 323 -25.55 -10.12 -17.60
C LEU A 323 -24.14 -9.68 -17.97
N VAL A 324 -23.59 -10.32 -18.99
CA VAL A 324 -22.29 -9.97 -19.56
C VAL A 324 -22.49 -9.55 -21.01
N LYS A 325 -21.98 -8.37 -21.37
CA LYS A 325 -22.08 -7.82 -22.72
C LYS A 325 -20.73 -7.32 -23.20
N LYS A 326 -20.31 -7.81 -24.37
CA LYS A 326 -19.22 -7.23 -25.15
C LYS A 326 -19.57 -5.80 -25.55
N GLN A 327 -18.65 -4.87 -25.36
CA GLN A 327 -18.74 -3.50 -25.87
C GLN A 327 -17.41 -3.10 -26.53
N ASN A 328 -17.37 -1.93 -27.15
CA ASN A 328 -16.13 -1.42 -27.73
C ASN A 328 -15.09 -1.20 -26.61
N GLY A 329 -13.90 -1.77 -26.73
CA GLY A 329 -12.83 -1.65 -25.72
C GLY A 329 -12.85 -2.63 -24.55
N GLY A 330 -13.88 -3.50 -24.42
CA GLY A 330 -13.97 -4.40 -23.28
C GLY A 330 -15.32 -5.06 -23.05
N ILE A 331 -15.57 -5.40 -21.79
CA ILE A 331 -16.73 -6.15 -21.32
C ILE A 331 -17.45 -5.33 -20.25
N MET A 332 -18.77 -5.20 -20.41
CA MET A 332 -19.65 -4.66 -19.38
C MET A 332 -20.37 -5.82 -18.68
N VAL A 333 -20.14 -5.93 -17.37
CA VAL A 333 -20.84 -6.86 -16.48
C VAL A 333 -21.85 -6.07 -15.67
N THR A 334 -23.12 -6.48 -15.67
CA THR A 334 -24.17 -5.86 -14.87
C THR A 334 -24.85 -6.88 -13.99
N ALA A 335 -25.22 -6.52 -12.78
CA ALA A 335 -26.03 -7.38 -11.91
C ALA A 335 -26.91 -6.53 -11.01
N ASP A 336 -28.02 -7.11 -10.58
CA ASP A 336 -28.94 -6.47 -9.67
C ASP A 336 -28.66 -6.95 -8.24
N VAL A 337 -28.37 -6.00 -7.35
CA VAL A 337 -28.09 -6.22 -5.93
C VAL A 337 -29.28 -5.74 -5.13
N LYS A 338 -29.88 -6.64 -4.35
CA LYS A 338 -31.02 -6.33 -3.50
C LYS A 338 -30.66 -6.54 -2.03
N ASN A 339 -30.97 -5.56 -1.19
CA ASN A 339 -30.95 -5.75 0.25
C ASN A 339 -32.14 -6.62 0.67
N ILE A 340 -31.86 -7.80 1.21
CA ILE A 340 -32.86 -8.80 1.62
C ILE A 340 -32.98 -8.93 3.14
N GLY A 341 -32.21 -8.16 3.91
CA GLY A 341 -32.32 -8.13 5.37
C GLY A 341 -33.22 -7.00 5.88
N GLU A 342 -33.02 -6.63 7.14
CA GLU A 342 -33.91 -5.72 7.88
C GLU A 342 -33.30 -4.34 8.17
N MET A 343 -32.01 -4.14 7.86
CA MET A 343 -31.31 -2.88 8.06
C MET A 343 -30.81 -2.33 6.73
N SER A 344 -30.72 -1.00 6.59
CA SER A 344 -30.02 -0.39 5.46
C SER A 344 -28.55 -0.79 5.46
N GLY A 345 -27.94 -0.90 4.29
CA GLY A 345 -26.52 -1.15 4.17
C GLY A 345 -26.03 -1.13 2.73
N LYS A 346 -24.72 -1.36 2.58
CA LYS A 346 -24.02 -1.39 1.29
C LYS A 346 -23.35 -2.74 1.07
N GLU A 347 -23.19 -3.11 -0.19
CA GLU A 347 -22.49 -4.32 -0.60
C GLU A 347 -21.47 -4.02 -1.70
N VAL A 348 -20.38 -4.78 -1.72
CA VAL A 348 -19.35 -4.72 -2.76
C VAL A 348 -19.47 -5.97 -3.64
N ILE A 349 -19.66 -5.74 -4.93
CA ILE A 349 -19.69 -6.81 -5.94
C ILE A 349 -18.35 -6.85 -6.66
N GLN A 350 -17.73 -8.03 -6.69
CA GLN A 350 -16.40 -8.27 -7.24
C GLN A 350 -16.51 -9.20 -8.44
N VAL A 351 -15.71 -8.94 -9.48
CA VAL A 351 -15.63 -9.77 -10.68
C VAL A 351 -14.17 -10.21 -10.90
N TYR A 352 -14.01 -11.52 -10.97
CA TYR A 352 -12.73 -12.19 -11.19
C TYR A 352 -12.70 -12.87 -12.55
N LEU A 353 -11.50 -13.01 -13.11
CA LEU A 353 -11.22 -13.74 -14.34
C LEU A 353 -10.50 -15.04 -13.99
N SER A 354 -11.00 -16.17 -14.49
CA SER A 354 -10.35 -17.49 -14.41
C SER A 354 -10.12 -18.05 -15.80
N LYS A 355 -8.94 -18.58 -16.11
CA LYS A 355 -8.71 -19.36 -17.33
C LYS A 355 -9.13 -20.81 -17.12
N VAL A 356 -9.83 -21.42 -18.09
CA VAL A 356 -10.24 -22.84 -18.03
C VAL A 356 -9.03 -23.75 -18.26
N TYR A 357 -8.88 -24.80 -17.44
CA TYR A 357 -7.74 -25.71 -17.49
C TYR A 357 -8.07 -27.11 -18.07
N PRO A 358 -7.09 -27.85 -18.64
CA PRO A 358 -5.68 -27.46 -18.78
C PRO A 358 -5.49 -26.39 -19.86
N ALA A 359 -4.88 -25.26 -19.47
CA ALA A 359 -4.42 -24.25 -20.41
C ALA A 359 -3.06 -24.68 -20.96
N GLU A 360 -2.93 -24.82 -22.27
CA GLU A 360 -1.62 -24.76 -22.92
C GLU A 360 -1.14 -23.31 -22.90
N GLY A 361 0.16 -23.09 -22.67
CA GLY A 361 0.78 -21.77 -22.73
C GLY A 361 1.13 -21.16 -21.37
N VAL A 362 0.93 -19.84 -21.22
CA VAL A 362 1.36 -19.07 -20.05
C VAL A 362 0.45 -19.36 -18.85
N GLU A 363 1.02 -19.85 -17.74
CA GLU A 363 0.26 -20.21 -16.54
C GLU A 363 -0.43 -18.99 -15.90
N ARG A 364 -1.60 -19.17 -15.27
CA ARG A 364 -2.34 -18.08 -14.61
C ARG A 364 -2.88 -18.52 -13.25
N PRO A 365 -2.99 -17.62 -12.26
CA PRO A 365 -3.71 -17.90 -11.03
C PRO A 365 -5.12 -18.43 -11.31
N TYR A 366 -5.66 -19.23 -10.38
CA TYR A 366 -7.04 -19.73 -10.46
C TYR A 366 -8.03 -18.60 -10.75
N GLN A 367 -7.83 -17.44 -10.13
CA GLN A 367 -8.59 -16.24 -10.46
C GLN A 367 -7.80 -14.97 -10.16
N GLU A 368 -8.18 -13.88 -10.83
CA GLU A 368 -7.63 -12.54 -10.64
C GLU A 368 -8.76 -11.50 -10.63
N LEU A 369 -8.75 -10.55 -9.70
CA LEU A 369 -9.72 -9.45 -9.64
C LEU A 369 -9.54 -8.56 -10.88
N LYS A 370 -10.65 -8.27 -11.58
CA LYS A 370 -10.64 -7.42 -12.79
C LYS A 370 -11.67 -6.29 -12.75
N GLY A 371 -12.51 -6.25 -11.73
CA GLY A 371 -13.44 -5.15 -11.52
C GLY A 371 -14.29 -5.33 -10.27
N PHE A 372 -14.75 -4.22 -9.72
CA PHE A 372 -15.70 -4.21 -8.60
C PHE A 372 -16.54 -2.93 -8.63
N GLU A 373 -17.66 -2.97 -7.91
CA GLU A 373 -18.49 -1.79 -7.66
C GLU A 373 -19.18 -1.92 -6.30
N LYS A 374 -19.32 -0.79 -5.59
CA LYS A 374 -20.04 -0.72 -4.31
C LYS A 374 -21.40 -0.09 -4.53
N THR A 375 -22.44 -0.69 -3.95
CA THR A 375 -23.79 -0.14 -4.03
C THR A 375 -23.89 1.19 -3.27
N SER A 376 -24.95 1.95 -3.56
CA SER A 376 -25.48 2.94 -2.63
C SER A 376 -25.99 2.27 -1.34
N ASP A 377 -26.35 3.10 -0.35
CA ASP A 377 -26.96 2.61 0.89
C ASP A 377 -28.40 2.17 0.60
N LEU A 378 -28.60 0.86 0.50
CA LEU A 378 -29.88 0.26 0.11
C LEU A 378 -30.74 0.04 1.34
N ALA A 379 -31.95 0.62 1.36
CA ALA A 379 -32.94 0.29 2.38
C ALA A 379 -33.40 -1.18 2.27
N PRO A 380 -34.01 -1.76 3.33
CA PRO A 380 -34.59 -3.10 3.27
C PRO A 380 -35.54 -3.29 2.08
N GLY A 381 -35.24 -4.26 1.22
CA GLY A 381 -36.01 -4.54 0.00
C GLY A 381 -35.66 -3.68 -1.22
N GLU A 382 -34.82 -2.65 -1.07
CA GLU A 382 -34.32 -1.82 -2.17
C GLU A 382 -33.32 -2.61 -3.03
N LYS A 383 -33.28 -2.27 -4.33
CA LYS A 383 -32.47 -2.93 -5.35
C LYS A 383 -31.78 -1.88 -6.21
N GLU A 384 -30.49 -2.09 -6.48
CA GLU A 384 -29.67 -1.30 -7.38
C GLU A 384 -29.02 -2.20 -8.44
N GLN A 385 -28.91 -1.70 -9.67
CA GLN A 385 -28.14 -2.37 -10.71
C GLN A 385 -26.70 -1.84 -10.73
N VAL A 386 -25.75 -2.70 -10.38
CA VAL A 386 -24.33 -2.39 -10.48
C VAL A 386 -23.82 -2.60 -11.91
N LYS A 387 -22.81 -1.83 -12.31
CA LYS A 387 -22.19 -1.88 -13.63
C LYS A 387 -20.68 -1.88 -13.48
N ILE A 388 -20.04 -2.94 -13.97
CA ILE A 388 -18.60 -3.17 -13.84
C ILE A 388 -18.01 -3.27 -15.25
N TRP A 389 -17.13 -2.31 -15.57
CA TRP A 389 -16.42 -2.25 -16.83
C TRP A 389 -15.06 -2.91 -16.71
N ILE A 390 -14.75 -3.84 -17.63
CA ILE A 390 -13.47 -4.55 -17.70
C ILE A 390 -12.88 -4.33 -19.10
N PRO A 391 -11.86 -3.48 -19.26
CA PRO A 391 -11.23 -3.27 -20.55
C PRO A 391 -10.43 -4.51 -20.98
N TRP A 392 -10.28 -4.73 -22.30
CA TRP A 392 -9.61 -5.92 -22.83
C TRP A 392 -8.18 -6.10 -22.30
N ARG A 393 -7.46 -5.00 -22.07
CA ARG A 393 -6.10 -5.01 -21.51
C ARG A 393 -5.99 -5.76 -20.18
N GLU A 394 -7.05 -5.79 -19.37
CA GLU A 394 -7.03 -6.47 -18.06
C GLU A 394 -7.00 -7.99 -18.19
N LEU A 395 -7.33 -8.54 -19.37
CA LEU A 395 -7.21 -9.96 -19.65
C LEU A 395 -5.78 -10.36 -20.04
N ALA A 396 -4.90 -9.40 -20.31
CA ALA A 396 -3.53 -9.68 -20.75
C ALA A 396 -2.67 -10.26 -19.63
N VAL A 397 -1.63 -10.99 -20.03
CA VAL A 397 -0.53 -11.51 -19.22
C VAL A 397 0.79 -11.17 -19.90
N TYR A 398 1.88 -11.09 -19.13
CA TYR A 398 3.20 -10.87 -19.70
C TYR A 398 3.87 -12.20 -20.01
N ASP A 399 4.33 -12.36 -21.26
CA ASP A 399 5.07 -13.51 -21.72
C ASP A 399 6.55 -13.14 -21.92
N GLU A 400 7.41 -13.59 -21.01
CA GLU A 400 8.85 -13.34 -21.03
C GLU A 400 9.56 -13.95 -22.24
N GLU A 401 9.05 -15.05 -22.80
CA GLU A 401 9.66 -15.66 -24.00
C GLU A 401 9.46 -14.76 -25.22
N ARG A 402 8.31 -14.10 -25.29
CA ARG A 402 7.94 -13.17 -26.38
C ARG A 402 8.33 -11.72 -26.09
N ALA A 403 8.69 -11.40 -24.85
CA ALA A 403 8.85 -10.04 -24.35
C ALA A 403 7.61 -9.18 -24.69
N ALA A 404 6.41 -9.67 -24.37
CA ALA A 404 5.17 -9.05 -24.84
C ALA A 404 4.00 -9.26 -23.89
N TRP A 405 3.09 -8.28 -23.85
CA TRP A 405 1.75 -8.47 -23.30
C TRP A 405 0.88 -9.20 -24.31
N ILE A 406 0.27 -10.30 -23.88
CA ILE A 406 -0.60 -11.13 -24.72
C ILE A 406 -1.92 -11.41 -24.04
N ILE A 407 -2.98 -11.54 -24.84
CA ILE A 407 -4.19 -12.27 -24.44
C ILE A 407 -4.13 -13.60 -25.17
N GLU A 408 -3.84 -14.65 -24.42
CA GLU A 408 -3.69 -16.00 -24.98
C GLU A 408 -5.02 -16.56 -25.48
N SER A 409 -4.99 -17.40 -26.51
CA SER A 409 -6.17 -18.16 -26.91
C SER A 409 -6.67 -19.03 -25.75
N GLY A 410 -7.99 -19.19 -25.63
CA GLY A 410 -8.61 -20.01 -24.62
C GLY A 410 -9.98 -19.52 -24.21
N ASP A 411 -10.55 -20.24 -23.25
CA ASP A 411 -11.81 -19.92 -22.62
C ASP A 411 -11.55 -19.32 -21.24
N TYR A 412 -12.16 -18.17 -20.97
CA TYR A 412 -12.02 -17.41 -19.74
C TYR A 412 -13.37 -17.27 -19.07
N LEU A 413 -13.49 -17.72 -17.83
CA LEU A 413 -14.69 -17.55 -17.01
C LEU A 413 -14.65 -16.19 -16.32
N LEU A 414 -15.77 -15.48 -16.36
CA LEU A 414 -16.04 -14.33 -15.51
C LEU A 414 -16.82 -14.81 -14.29
N LYS A 415 -16.21 -14.69 -13.11
CA LYS A 415 -16.80 -15.10 -11.83
C LYS A 415 -17.18 -13.86 -11.03
N MET A 416 -18.43 -13.77 -10.61
CA MET A 416 -18.95 -12.65 -9.81
C MET A 416 -19.21 -13.12 -8.39
N GLY A 417 -18.94 -12.26 -7.41
CA GLY A 417 -19.06 -12.63 -6.02
C GLY A 417 -18.97 -11.49 -5.03
N LYS A 418 -18.93 -11.87 -3.74
CA LYS A 418 -18.76 -10.95 -2.61
C LYS A 418 -17.39 -11.06 -1.95
N SER A 419 -16.59 -12.06 -2.31
CA SER A 419 -15.19 -12.28 -1.90
C SER A 419 -14.56 -13.31 -2.84
N SER A 420 -13.24 -13.54 -2.76
CA SER A 420 -12.57 -14.51 -3.64
C SER A 420 -13.07 -15.95 -3.45
N ARG A 421 -13.62 -16.28 -2.28
CA ARG A 421 -14.19 -17.61 -1.97
C ARG A 421 -15.71 -17.68 -2.01
N ASP A 422 -16.37 -16.61 -2.42
CA ASP A 422 -17.83 -16.57 -2.61
C ASP A 422 -18.11 -15.97 -3.99
N THR A 423 -17.87 -16.78 -5.03
CA THR A 423 -18.07 -16.40 -6.43
C THR A 423 -18.89 -17.46 -7.17
N PHE A 424 -19.54 -17.04 -8.25
CA PHE A 424 -20.23 -17.91 -9.20
C PHE A 424 -20.01 -17.41 -10.63
N THR A 425 -20.03 -18.31 -11.61
CA THR A 425 -19.79 -17.95 -13.02
C THR A 425 -20.96 -17.17 -13.62
N VAL A 426 -20.69 -16.02 -14.23
CA VAL A 426 -21.69 -15.15 -14.89
C VAL A 426 -21.54 -15.07 -16.42
N GLY A 427 -20.39 -15.46 -16.96
CA GLY A 427 -20.16 -15.49 -18.39
C GLY A 427 -18.83 -16.14 -18.74
N MET A 428 -18.63 -16.37 -20.04
CA MET A 428 -17.40 -16.92 -20.59
C MET A 428 -16.97 -16.10 -21.80
N VAL A 429 -15.67 -15.81 -21.87
CA VAL A 429 -15.02 -15.13 -23.00
C VAL A 429 -14.19 -16.15 -23.74
N CYS A 430 -14.47 -16.36 -25.02
CA CYS A 430 -13.76 -17.28 -25.88
C CYS A 430 -12.88 -16.50 -26.87
N LEU A 431 -11.58 -16.74 -26.82
CA LEU A 431 -10.61 -16.21 -27.78
C LEU A 431 -9.96 -17.37 -28.54
N ARG A 432 -10.02 -17.34 -29.87
CA ARG A 432 -9.53 -18.45 -30.72
C ARG A 432 -8.04 -18.38 -31.02
N ASP A 433 -7.50 -17.16 -31.11
CA ASP A 433 -6.12 -16.91 -31.49
C ASP A 433 -5.47 -16.02 -30.43
N THR A 434 -4.24 -16.34 -30.03
CA THR A 434 -3.45 -15.48 -29.14
C THR A 434 -3.20 -14.13 -29.81
N VAL A 435 -3.48 -13.05 -29.08
CA VAL A 435 -3.32 -11.67 -29.54
C VAL A 435 -2.19 -11.02 -28.75
N ILE A 436 -1.18 -10.51 -29.46
CA ILE A 436 -0.18 -9.62 -28.87
C ILE A 436 -0.83 -8.24 -28.74
N THR A 437 -1.01 -7.77 -27.51
CA THR A 437 -1.59 -6.45 -27.22
C THR A 437 -0.52 -5.36 -27.21
N GLU A 438 0.70 -5.70 -26.79
CA GLU A 438 1.83 -4.79 -26.73
C GLU A 438 3.13 -5.58 -26.88
N GLN A 439 4.02 -5.15 -27.78
CA GLN A 439 5.36 -5.72 -27.92
C GLN A 439 6.34 -4.90 -27.09
N CYS A 440 7.07 -5.56 -26.20
CA CYS A 440 8.05 -4.95 -25.31
C CYS A 440 9.46 -5.49 -25.61
N ALA A 441 10.39 -5.20 -24.72
CA ALA A 441 11.69 -5.88 -24.62
C ALA A 441 11.85 -6.45 -23.22
N ASN A 442 12.66 -7.50 -23.08
CA ASN A 442 12.98 -8.03 -21.76
C ASN A 442 13.84 -7.03 -20.99
N ARG A 443 13.37 -6.62 -19.82
CA ARG A 443 13.94 -5.58 -18.96
C ARG A 443 13.96 -6.04 -17.51
N LEU A 444 15.01 -5.68 -16.77
CA LEU A 444 15.21 -6.14 -15.39
C LEU A 444 15.09 -7.68 -15.25
N ALA A 445 15.49 -8.43 -16.27
CA ALA A 445 15.49 -9.89 -16.20
C ALA A 445 16.50 -10.38 -15.15
N ILE A 446 16.27 -11.58 -14.62
CA ILE A 446 17.21 -12.22 -13.67
C ILE A 446 18.62 -12.20 -14.26
N SER A 447 19.56 -11.69 -13.46
CA SER A 447 20.98 -11.59 -13.81
C SER A 447 21.51 -12.90 -14.39
N GLY A 448 22.32 -12.78 -15.44
CA GLY A 448 22.84 -13.94 -16.18
C GLY A 448 23.59 -14.94 -15.30
N CYS A 449 24.26 -14.47 -14.25
CA CYS A 449 24.93 -15.31 -13.25
C CYS A 449 23.97 -16.13 -12.38
N ASN A 450 22.70 -15.74 -12.24
CA ASN A 450 21.70 -16.41 -11.41
C ASN A 450 20.74 -17.31 -12.23
N ARG A 451 20.76 -17.18 -13.56
CA ARG A 451 19.85 -17.93 -14.44
C ARG A 451 19.98 -19.44 -14.23
N GLY A 452 18.86 -20.11 -13.94
CA GLY A 452 18.80 -21.55 -13.69
C GLY A 452 19.32 -22.01 -12.33
N LYS A 453 19.70 -21.08 -11.43
CA LYS A 453 20.07 -21.38 -10.03
C LYS A 453 18.89 -21.24 -9.06
N LEU A 454 17.83 -20.52 -9.47
CA LEU A 454 16.64 -20.25 -8.66
C LEU A 454 15.44 -21.05 -9.17
N LEU A 455 14.53 -21.37 -8.24
CA LEU A 455 13.25 -21.99 -8.51
C LEU A 455 12.14 -21.00 -8.18
N PHE A 456 11.12 -20.96 -9.04
CA PHE A 456 9.92 -20.16 -8.86
C PHE A 456 8.72 -21.10 -8.84
N LEU A 457 7.75 -20.80 -7.99
CA LEU A 457 6.53 -21.56 -7.79
C LEU A 457 5.72 -21.58 -9.09
N THR A 458 5.38 -22.77 -9.53
CA THR A 458 4.52 -22.97 -10.70
C THR A 458 3.37 -23.91 -10.37
N GLN A 459 2.26 -23.80 -11.10
CA GLN A 459 1.14 -24.74 -10.95
C GLN A 459 1.54 -26.21 -11.20
N LYS A 460 2.61 -26.45 -11.96
CA LYS A 460 3.15 -27.81 -12.19
C LYS A 460 3.57 -28.50 -10.89
N ASP A 461 3.85 -27.72 -9.84
CA ASP A 461 4.23 -28.23 -8.53
C ASP A 461 3.02 -28.75 -7.72
N CYS A 462 1.77 -28.46 -8.11
CA CYS A 462 0.60 -29.09 -7.50
C CYS A 462 0.13 -30.33 -8.28
N THR A 463 0.47 -31.52 -7.77
CA THR A 463 -0.04 -32.81 -8.30
C THR A 463 -1.43 -33.18 -7.79
N GLU A 464 -1.95 -32.47 -6.78
CA GLU A 464 -3.20 -32.80 -6.06
C GLU A 464 -4.33 -31.76 -6.26
N CYS A 465 -4.02 -30.58 -6.81
CA CYS A 465 -4.96 -29.49 -7.04
C CYS A 465 -5.38 -29.47 -8.50
N GLN A 466 -6.28 -30.37 -8.90
CA GLN A 466 -7.10 -30.08 -10.07
C GLN A 466 -8.28 -29.27 -9.53
N PRO A 467 -8.39 -27.95 -9.79
CA PRO A 467 -9.66 -27.29 -9.60
C PRO A 467 -10.64 -28.03 -10.51
N GLU A 468 -11.54 -28.79 -9.90
CA GLU A 468 -12.68 -29.33 -10.62
C GLU A 468 -13.43 -28.11 -11.17
N ASP A 469 -13.22 -27.79 -12.45
CA ASP A 469 -14.06 -26.89 -13.26
C ASP A 469 -15.42 -27.57 -13.44
N VAL A 470 -16.09 -27.87 -12.32
CA VAL A 470 -17.46 -28.31 -12.28
C VAL A 470 -18.25 -27.09 -12.66
N TYR A 471 -18.93 -27.15 -13.81
CA TYR A 471 -20.08 -26.31 -14.12
C TYR A 471 -20.93 -26.16 -12.86
N GLU A 472 -20.76 -25.07 -12.13
CA GLU A 472 -21.40 -24.90 -10.84
C GLU A 472 -22.91 -24.88 -11.05
N LYS A 473 -23.58 -25.91 -10.51
CA LYS A 473 -25.03 -25.91 -10.38
C LYS A 473 -25.38 -24.87 -9.32
N LYS A 474 -26.34 -24.01 -9.63
CA LYS A 474 -26.99 -23.15 -8.62
C LYS A 474 -27.40 -23.98 -7.38
N PRO A 475 -27.51 -23.36 -6.20
CA PRO A 475 -28.15 -23.98 -5.04
C PRO A 475 -29.58 -24.49 -5.30
N ASP A 476 -30.24 -24.00 -6.36
CA ASP A 476 -31.59 -24.40 -6.81
C ASP A 476 -31.61 -25.47 -7.93
N GLY A 477 -30.44 -25.94 -8.40
CA GLY A 477 -30.32 -26.97 -9.44
C GLY A 477 -30.57 -26.51 -10.88
N GLY A 478 -30.74 -25.21 -11.16
CA GLY A 478 -30.89 -24.68 -12.52
C GLY A 478 -29.55 -24.44 -13.22
N VAL A 479 -29.38 -24.99 -14.42
CA VAL A 479 -28.28 -24.64 -15.35
C VAL A 479 -28.70 -23.38 -16.11
N THR A 480 -28.04 -22.25 -15.88
CA THR A 480 -28.17 -21.09 -16.77
C THR A 480 -27.43 -21.35 -18.07
N GLU A 481 -28.00 -20.92 -19.20
CA GLU A 481 -27.22 -20.69 -20.42
C GLU A 481 -26.15 -19.64 -20.09
N THR A 482 -24.93 -20.06 -19.77
CA THR A 482 -23.80 -19.15 -19.52
C THR A 482 -23.60 -18.29 -20.76
N ALA A 483 -23.62 -16.96 -20.61
CA ALA A 483 -23.39 -16.06 -21.73
C ALA A 483 -21.98 -16.28 -22.29
N VAL A 484 -21.90 -16.70 -23.55
CA VAL A 484 -20.62 -16.93 -24.25
C VAL A 484 -20.34 -15.75 -25.17
N ILE A 485 -19.22 -15.06 -24.92
CA ILE A 485 -18.74 -13.94 -25.73
C ILE A 485 -17.57 -14.42 -26.58
N SER A 486 -17.74 -14.41 -27.89
CA SER A 486 -16.63 -14.61 -28.82
C SER A 486 -15.89 -13.29 -29.08
N VAL A 487 -14.57 -13.32 -28.90
CA VAL A 487 -13.67 -12.18 -29.08
C VAL A 487 -12.67 -12.52 -30.18
N THR A 488 -12.39 -11.55 -31.04
CA THR A 488 -11.39 -11.63 -32.11
C THR A 488 -10.25 -10.67 -31.83
N GLY A 489 -9.11 -10.84 -32.50
CA GLY A 489 -8.00 -9.90 -32.40
C GLY A 489 -8.38 -8.47 -32.83
N GLU A 490 -9.29 -8.33 -33.81
CA GLU A 490 -9.80 -7.02 -34.22
C GLU A 490 -10.56 -6.31 -33.09
N ASP A 491 -11.32 -7.03 -32.27
CA ASP A 491 -12.05 -6.45 -31.14
C ASP A 491 -11.11 -5.92 -30.04
N ILE A 492 -10.02 -6.63 -29.81
CA ILE A 492 -9.00 -6.30 -28.81
C ILE A 492 -8.20 -5.09 -29.30
N LEU A 493 -7.75 -5.10 -30.56
CA LEU A 493 -6.90 -4.05 -31.12
C LEU A 493 -7.67 -2.77 -31.48
N ALA A 494 -8.92 -2.88 -31.96
CA ALA A 494 -9.77 -1.71 -32.24
C ALA A 494 -10.25 -1.00 -30.97
N GLY A 495 -10.20 -1.71 -29.83
CA GLY A 495 -10.49 -1.18 -28.50
C GLY A 495 -9.30 -0.53 -27.82
N GLY A 496 -8.09 -0.61 -28.40
CA GLY A 496 -6.93 0.10 -27.91
C GLY A 496 -7.14 1.59 -28.11
N GLU A 497 -7.21 2.35 -27.02
CA GLU A 497 -7.00 3.79 -27.11
C GLU A 497 -5.63 3.98 -27.75
N SER A 498 -5.60 4.52 -28.98
CA SER A 498 -4.37 5.09 -29.49
C SER A 498 -4.00 6.19 -28.51
N ILE A 499 -2.98 5.96 -27.68
CA ILE A 499 -2.33 7.03 -26.95
C ILE A 499 -1.71 7.92 -28.03
N GLN A 500 -2.52 8.82 -28.56
CA GLN A 500 -2.01 10.04 -29.17
C GLN A 500 -1.43 10.81 -27.99
N ALA A 501 -0.17 10.51 -27.66
CA ALA A 501 0.65 11.44 -26.93
C ALA A 501 0.62 12.72 -27.77
N GLU A 502 -0.08 13.73 -27.28
CA GLU A 502 0.28 15.10 -27.61
C GLU A 502 1.72 15.23 -27.12
N LYS A 503 2.69 14.96 -28.01
CA LYS A 503 4.07 15.38 -27.80
C LYS A 503 3.99 16.89 -27.62
N GLU A 504 3.95 17.33 -26.37
CA GLU A 504 4.10 18.73 -26.07
C GLU A 504 5.44 19.14 -26.68
N ALA A 505 5.41 20.20 -27.49
CA ALA A 505 6.58 20.69 -28.19
C ALA A 505 7.73 20.80 -27.20
N GLN A 506 8.86 20.15 -27.53
CA GLN A 506 10.11 20.13 -26.78
C GLN A 506 10.31 21.50 -26.12
N GLN A 507 10.09 21.57 -24.81
CA GLN A 507 10.08 22.84 -24.11
C GLN A 507 11.49 23.41 -24.24
N SER A 508 11.62 24.60 -24.84
CA SER A 508 12.93 25.20 -25.09
C SER A 508 13.60 25.45 -23.75
N LEU A 509 14.71 24.75 -23.48
CA LEU A 509 15.50 25.00 -22.29
C LEU A 509 16.15 26.39 -22.39
N PRO A 510 16.18 27.15 -21.30
CA PRO A 510 17.07 28.31 -21.23
C PRO A 510 18.54 27.83 -21.38
N GLU A 511 19.43 28.73 -21.79
CA GLU A 511 20.86 28.43 -21.79
C GLU A 511 21.34 28.25 -20.35
N LEU A 512 21.81 27.04 -20.03
CA LEU A 512 22.26 26.63 -18.69
C LEU A 512 23.71 26.10 -18.74
N SER A 513 24.52 26.44 -17.74
CA SER A 513 25.85 25.86 -17.52
C SER A 513 25.74 24.41 -17.02
N ILE A 514 26.85 23.67 -17.00
CA ILE A 514 26.86 22.31 -16.46
C ILE A 514 26.60 22.33 -14.94
N GLU A 515 27.10 23.33 -14.24
CA GLU A 515 26.87 23.55 -12.81
C GLU A 515 25.41 23.89 -12.51
N GLU A 516 24.76 24.72 -13.34
CA GLU A 516 23.33 25.00 -13.23
C GLU A 516 22.50 23.74 -13.49
N LEU A 517 22.83 22.96 -14.52
CA LEU A 517 22.16 21.69 -14.83
C LEU A 517 22.29 20.69 -13.68
N ALA A 518 23.52 20.45 -13.19
CA ALA A 518 23.77 19.55 -12.07
C ALA A 518 23.05 20.01 -10.80
N SER A 519 23.01 21.33 -10.56
CA SER A 519 22.31 21.89 -9.40
C SER A 519 20.80 21.75 -9.48
N LEU A 520 20.21 21.65 -10.68
CA LEU A 520 18.78 21.41 -10.88
C LEU A 520 18.39 19.91 -10.76
N CYS A 521 19.35 19.00 -10.79
CA CYS A 521 19.15 17.55 -10.66
C CYS A 521 19.22 17.05 -9.20
N VAL A 522 19.12 17.97 -8.22
CA VAL A 522 19.12 17.63 -6.79
C VAL A 522 18.05 18.39 -6.04
N GLY A 523 17.50 17.83 -4.96
CA GLY A 523 16.66 18.56 -4.01
C GLY A 523 17.42 19.17 -2.84
N TYR A 524 16.77 20.12 -2.16
CA TYR A 524 17.17 20.69 -0.88
C TYR A 524 16.11 20.45 0.20
N GLY A 525 16.53 20.49 1.45
CA GLY A 525 15.66 20.71 2.60
C GLY A 525 16.49 21.24 3.76
N PRO A 526 15.99 22.19 4.58
CA PRO A 526 16.52 22.32 5.94
C PRO A 526 16.36 20.95 6.60
N GLY A 527 17.28 20.59 7.50
CA GLY A 527 17.37 19.25 8.06
C GLY A 527 16.03 18.60 8.47
N THR A 528 16.04 17.27 8.40
CA THR A 528 15.04 16.25 8.78
C THR A 528 13.87 16.03 7.81
N PRO A 529 13.69 14.78 7.29
CA PRO A 529 12.56 14.33 6.46
C PRO A 529 11.15 14.51 7.01
N PHE A 530 11.01 14.91 8.28
CA PHE A 530 9.81 14.63 9.05
C PHE A 530 9.01 15.91 9.26
N ALA A 531 7.74 15.90 8.83
CA ALA A 531 6.81 17.03 8.95
C ALA A 531 6.64 17.60 10.38
N ALA A 532 7.15 16.89 11.40
CA ALA A 532 7.09 17.27 12.81
C ALA A 532 8.29 18.10 13.30
N VAL A 533 9.43 18.16 12.59
CA VAL A 533 10.70 18.70 13.13
C VAL A 533 11.52 19.43 12.06
N GLY A 534 12.12 20.56 12.41
CA GLY A 534 13.04 21.31 11.55
C GLY A 534 13.16 22.80 11.91
N ASP A 535 14.40 23.31 11.91
CA ASP A 535 14.70 24.75 11.99
C ASP A 535 14.12 25.45 10.76
N ARG A 536 13.46 26.59 11.01
CA ARG A 536 12.65 27.35 10.05
C ARG A 536 13.45 28.45 9.35
N SER A 537 14.73 28.59 9.69
CA SER A 537 15.59 29.67 9.22
C SER A 537 16.50 29.21 8.07
N ASP A 538 16.11 29.61 6.87
CA ASP A 538 16.78 29.45 5.57
C ASP A 538 16.84 28.05 4.92
N PRO A 539 16.01 27.78 3.89
CA PRO A 539 16.24 26.66 2.99
C PRO A 539 17.52 26.88 2.18
N ALA A 540 18.39 25.87 2.17
CA ALA A 540 19.75 25.93 1.65
C ALA A 540 19.84 26.48 0.22
N THR A 541 20.73 27.44 0.04
CA THR A 541 21.17 27.99 -1.24
C THR A 541 22.49 27.33 -1.62
N ILE A 542 22.67 26.96 -2.89
CA ILE A 542 23.95 26.47 -3.39
C ILE A 542 24.74 27.62 -3.98
N PHE A 543 26.00 27.71 -3.57
CA PHE A 543 26.91 28.76 -3.96
C PHE A 543 28.02 28.21 -4.86
N ASP A 544 28.48 29.04 -5.79
CA ASP A 544 29.71 28.79 -6.54
C ASP A 544 30.96 29.02 -5.68
N ASP A 545 32.14 28.77 -6.27
CA ASP A 545 33.43 28.95 -5.61
C ASP A 545 33.71 30.41 -5.19
N GLU A 546 32.96 31.38 -5.74
CA GLU A 546 33.04 32.81 -5.41
C GLU A 546 32.03 33.23 -4.33
N GLY A 547 31.21 32.30 -3.84
CA GLY A 547 30.19 32.53 -2.82
C GLY A 547 28.91 33.20 -3.36
N LYS A 548 28.67 33.16 -4.68
CA LYS A 548 27.44 33.63 -5.31
C LYS A 548 26.44 32.47 -5.47
N PRO A 549 25.14 32.70 -5.22
CA PRO A 549 24.13 31.66 -5.37
C PRO A 549 24.00 31.20 -6.83
N ILE A 550 24.15 29.89 -7.07
CA ILE A 550 23.82 29.18 -8.32
C ILE A 550 22.31 28.92 -8.39
N THR A 551 21.72 28.52 -7.27
CA THR A 551 20.28 28.27 -7.15
C THR A 551 19.75 28.90 -5.87
N THR A 552 18.46 29.21 -5.84
CA THR A 552 17.76 29.78 -4.69
C THR A 552 16.58 28.90 -4.28
N ASN A 553 15.88 29.26 -3.21
CA ASN A 553 14.53 28.79 -2.95
C ASN A 553 13.53 29.91 -3.24
N SER A 554 12.55 29.64 -4.10
CA SER A 554 11.48 30.60 -4.45
C SER A 554 10.13 30.31 -3.78
N HIS A 555 10.05 29.27 -2.94
CA HIS A 555 8.87 28.94 -2.15
C HIS A 555 8.77 29.83 -0.89
N PRO A 556 7.57 30.32 -0.51
CA PRO A 556 7.39 31.06 0.73
C PRO A 556 7.85 30.26 1.97
N THR A 557 8.64 30.90 2.83
CA THR A 557 9.23 30.29 4.03
C THR A 557 8.18 30.06 5.13
N GLY A 558 8.22 28.90 5.79
CA GLY A 558 7.43 28.66 7.02
C GLY A 558 6.93 27.24 7.28
N TYR A 559 6.96 26.32 6.30
CA TYR A 559 6.46 24.95 6.44
C TYR A 559 7.59 23.90 6.32
N PRO A 560 7.59 22.83 7.15
CA PRO A 560 8.54 21.73 7.04
C PRO A 560 8.24 20.86 5.81
N GLY A 561 9.26 20.52 5.05
CA GLY A 561 9.21 19.71 3.83
C GLY A 561 10.44 19.94 2.96
N TYR A 562 10.39 19.50 1.72
CA TYR A 562 11.54 19.54 0.80
C TYR A 562 11.28 20.44 -0.38
N VAL A 563 12.33 20.97 -0.98
CA VAL A 563 12.22 21.86 -2.12
C VAL A 563 13.14 21.46 -3.25
N SER A 564 12.69 21.65 -4.49
CA SER A 564 13.61 21.70 -5.62
C SER A 564 14.31 23.06 -5.69
N PRO A 565 15.54 23.11 -6.21
CA PRO A 565 16.25 24.33 -6.58
C PRO A 565 15.43 25.21 -7.52
N ALA A 566 15.60 26.53 -7.39
CA ALA A 566 15.11 27.54 -8.32
C ALA A 566 16.26 28.32 -8.95
N ILE A 567 16.07 28.77 -10.19
CA ILE A 567 16.93 29.76 -10.86
C ILE A 567 16.00 30.84 -11.42
N ALA A 568 15.77 31.88 -10.59
CA ALA A 568 14.73 32.88 -10.82
C ALA A 568 14.96 33.66 -12.13
N GLU A 569 16.20 34.00 -12.45
CA GLU A 569 16.60 34.69 -13.68
C GLU A 569 16.34 33.87 -14.96
N LYS A 570 16.18 32.54 -14.83
CA LYS A 570 15.84 31.61 -15.91
C LYS A 570 14.36 31.20 -15.88
N GLY A 571 13.57 31.74 -14.93
CA GLY A 571 12.16 31.41 -14.78
C GLY A 571 11.88 30.05 -14.13
N ILE A 572 12.88 29.40 -13.53
CA ILE A 572 12.74 28.08 -12.88
C ILE A 572 12.39 28.30 -11.41
N LYS A 573 11.23 27.79 -10.98
CA LYS A 573 10.71 27.94 -9.61
C LYS A 573 10.89 26.65 -8.81
N SER A 574 10.89 26.80 -7.48
CA SER A 574 10.98 25.70 -6.53
C SER A 574 9.65 24.97 -6.45
N ILE A 575 9.72 23.64 -6.40
CA ILE A 575 8.61 22.74 -6.08
C ILE A 575 8.73 22.35 -4.62
N PHE A 576 7.64 22.45 -3.87
CA PHE A 576 7.58 21.99 -2.47
C PHE A 576 6.96 20.59 -2.38
N TYR A 577 7.70 19.66 -1.78
CA TYR A 577 7.33 18.26 -1.56
C TYR A 577 6.99 18.05 -0.09
N LYS A 578 5.98 17.21 0.19
CA LYS A 578 5.62 16.86 1.56
C LYS A 578 5.05 15.46 1.68
N ASP A 579 5.49 14.72 2.68
CA ASP A 579 4.87 13.48 3.16
C ASP A 579 3.52 13.74 3.89
N GLY A 580 2.67 12.74 4.11
CA GLY A 580 2.82 11.31 3.79
C GLY A 580 1.50 10.65 3.36
N PRO A 581 1.47 9.32 3.13
CA PRO A 581 0.30 8.61 2.60
C PRO A 581 -1.00 8.80 3.40
N ALA A 582 -0.92 9.00 4.71
CA ALA A 582 -2.06 9.32 5.59
C ALA A 582 -2.33 10.86 5.69
N GLY A 583 -1.96 11.62 4.67
CA GLY A 583 -2.13 13.07 4.55
C GLY A 583 -0.92 13.89 5.00
N ILE A 584 -1.01 15.21 4.86
CA ILE A 584 0.13 16.13 5.04
C ILE A 584 0.17 16.80 6.43
N GLY A 585 -0.38 16.14 7.45
CA GLY A 585 -0.41 16.63 8.83
C GLY A 585 -1.50 17.66 9.15
N GLY A 586 -2.53 17.79 8.29
CA GLY A 586 -3.71 18.61 8.56
C GLY A 586 -4.78 17.88 9.38
N VAL A 587 -5.12 16.67 8.95
CA VAL A 587 -6.01 15.70 9.61
C VAL A 587 -5.26 14.37 9.69
N ALA A 588 -5.44 13.62 10.78
CA ALA A 588 -4.98 12.23 10.81
C ALA A 588 -5.95 11.34 10.04
N TRP A 589 -5.64 11.04 8.78
CA TRP A 589 -6.51 10.21 7.93
C TRP A 589 -6.33 8.71 8.23
N PRO A 590 -7.34 7.87 7.93
CA PRO A 590 -7.14 6.42 7.91
C PRO A 590 -5.98 6.04 6.97
N THR A 591 -5.22 5.00 7.32
CA THR A 591 -4.09 4.57 6.48
C THR A 591 -4.57 3.82 5.23
N GLU A 592 -3.72 3.73 4.21
CA GLU A 592 -4.05 3.12 2.92
C GLU A 592 -4.54 1.66 3.06
N MET A 593 -3.96 0.87 3.98
CA MET A 593 -4.41 -0.49 4.30
C MET A 593 -5.89 -0.53 4.70
N LEU A 594 -6.34 0.45 5.48
CA LEU A 594 -7.74 0.55 5.86
C LEU A 594 -8.57 1.14 4.71
N ILE A 595 -8.14 2.23 4.08
CA ILE A 595 -8.88 2.90 3.00
C ILE A 595 -9.20 1.94 1.83
N ALA A 596 -8.27 1.05 1.48
CA ALA A 596 -8.48 0.02 0.46
C ALA A 596 -9.67 -0.88 0.78
N CYS A 597 -9.94 -1.13 2.06
CA CYS A 597 -11.03 -1.98 2.50
C CYS A 597 -12.42 -1.39 2.20
N SER A 598 -12.53 -0.11 1.83
CA SER A 598 -13.83 0.48 1.46
C SER A 598 -14.36 0.01 0.11
N PHE A 599 -13.49 -0.38 -0.84
CA PHE A 599 -13.83 -0.70 -2.23
C PHE A 599 -14.76 0.34 -2.90
N ASP A 600 -14.60 1.63 -2.57
CA ASP A 600 -15.45 2.73 -3.06
C ASP A 600 -14.62 3.79 -3.79
N LYS A 601 -14.63 3.72 -5.13
CA LYS A 601 -13.93 4.65 -6.02
C LYS A 601 -14.28 6.11 -5.74
N LYS A 602 -15.55 6.40 -5.42
CA LYS A 602 -16.00 7.77 -5.14
C LYS A 602 -15.44 8.27 -3.82
N LEU A 603 -15.38 7.40 -2.82
CA LEU A 603 -14.79 7.71 -1.52
C LEU A 603 -13.29 7.99 -1.64
N TRP A 604 -12.56 7.25 -2.48
CA TRP A 604 -11.15 7.48 -2.77
C TRP A 604 -10.91 8.81 -3.47
N GLN A 605 -11.72 9.18 -4.47
CA GLN A 605 -11.67 10.52 -5.06
C GLN A 605 -11.96 11.62 -4.04
N MET A 606 -12.93 11.41 -3.15
CA MET A 606 -13.25 12.37 -2.07
C MET A 606 -12.09 12.54 -1.08
N PHE A 607 -11.40 11.45 -0.74
CA PHE A 607 -10.18 11.48 0.07
C PHE A 607 -9.08 12.28 -0.63
N GLY A 608 -8.82 11.99 -1.91
CA GLY A 608 -7.83 12.69 -2.72
C GLY A 608 -8.11 14.20 -2.82
N ASP A 609 -9.36 14.62 -3.10
CA ASP A 609 -9.71 16.06 -3.14
C ASP A 609 -9.54 16.71 -1.76
N ALA A 610 -9.80 15.97 -0.69
CA ALA A 610 -9.64 16.49 0.67
C ALA A 610 -8.18 16.77 1.03
N VAL A 611 -7.28 15.84 0.70
CA VAL A 611 -5.83 16.03 0.88
C VAL A 611 -5.28 17.06 -0.11
N GLY A 612 -5.73 17.07 -1.37
CA GLY A 612 -5.35 18.10 -2.33
C GLY A 612 -5.69 19.52 -1.86
N LYS A 613 -6.82 19.69 -1.15
CA LYS A 613 -7.16 20.96 -0.50
C LYS A 613 -6.23 21.29 0.67
N GLU A 614 -5.80 20.30 1.46
CA GLU A 614 -4.77 20.49 2.49
C GLU A 614 -3.46 20.96 1.87
N CYS A 615 -3.03 20.32 0.79
CA CYS A 615 -1.83 20.70 0.05
C CYS A 615 -1.90 22.15 -0.43
N GLU A 616 -3.02 22.56 -1.05
CA GLU A 616 -3.21 23.94 -1.49
C GLU A 616 -3.16 24.95 -0.32
N GLU A 617 -3.79 24.62 0.81
CA GLU A 617 -3.78 25.47 2.03
C GLU A 617 -2.37 25.62 2.63
N GLN A 618 -1.52 24.60 2.49
CA GLN A 618 -0.14 24.57 2.99
C GLN A 618 0.90 24.86 1.90
N GLN A 619 0.45 25.23 0.69
CA GLN A 619 1.27 25.51 -0.49
C GLN A 619 2.17 24.34 -0.94
N VAL A 620 1.79 23.10 -0.60
CA VAL A 620 2.46 21.88 -1.09
C VAL A 620 2.15 21.67 -2.57
N ASN A 621 3.19 21.49 -3.38
CA ASN A 621 3.06 21.26 -4.82
C ASN A 621 3.03 19.77 -5.17
N VAL A 622 3.81 18.96 -4.45
CA VAL A 622 3.92 17.52 -4.65
C VAL A 622 3.64 16.79 -3.34
N TRP A 623 2.59 15.99 -3.31
CA TRP A 623 2.31 15.10 -2.20
C TRP A 623 3.03 13.76 -2.41
N LEU A 624 3.88 13.35 -1.47
CA LEU A 624 4.68 12.11 -1.53
C LEU A 624 3.84 10.87 -1.18
N ALA A 625 2.84 10.62 -2.01
CA ALA A 625 1.83 9.58 -1.92
C ALA A 625 1.17 9.43 -3.30
N PRO A 626 0.38 8.38 -3.56
CA PRO A 626 0.13 7.22 -2.70
C PRO A 626 1.31 6.25 -2.65
N ALA A 627 1.34 5.37 -1.64
CA ALA A 627 2.37 4.33 -1.53
C ALA A 627 1.83 2.97 -2.02
N VAL A 628 2.30 2.52 -3.19
CA VAL A 628 1.64 1.48 -3.99
C VAL A 628 2.41 0.16 -4.08
N ASN A 629 3.39 -0.06 -3.19
CA ASN A 629 3.98 -1.38 -3.00
C ASN A 629 2.91 -2.38 -2.51
N LEU A 630 3.13 -3.68 -2.77
CA LEU A 630 2.13 -4.70 -2.45
C LEU A 630 2.35 -5.31 -1.06
N HIS A 631 1.29 -5.81 -0.45
CA HIS A 631 1.37 -6.59 0.79
C HIS A 631 1.89 -8.01 0.50
N ARG A 632 3.19 -8.15 0.18
CA ARG A 632 3.82 -9.44 -0.15
C ARG A 632 3.90 -10.39 1.05
N ASN A 633 4.19 -9.85 2.22
CA ASN A 633 4.31 -10.60 3.47
C ASN A 633 3.65 -9.79 4.60
N PRO A 634 2.91 -10.43 5.53
CA PRO A 634 2.27 -9.70 6.61
C PRO A 634 3.27 -8.94 7.50
N LEU A 635 4.52 -9.40 7.64
CA LEU A 635 5.51 -8.79 8.53
C LEU A 635 6.13 -7.49 8.00
N CYS A 636 5.89 -7.12 6.74
CA CYS A 636 6.41 -5.86 6.21
C CYS A 636 6.00 -4.67 7.09
N GLY A 637 7.00 -3.91 7.54
CA GLY A 637 6.82 -2.82 8.51
C GLY A 637 5.92 -1.69 8.02
N ARG A 638 5.87 -1.46 6.71
CA ARG A 638 5.12 -0.38 6.07
C ARG A 638 3.78 -0.81 5.46
N ASN A 639 3.34 -2.05 5.68
CA ASN A 639 2.04 -2.50 5.17
C ASN A 639 0.88 -1.55 5.52
N PHE A 640 0.89 -0.89 6.69
CA PHE A 640 -0.18 0.05 7.06
C PHE A 640 -0.42 1.15 6.01
N GLU A 641 0.63 1.64 5.36
CA GLU A 641 0.57 2.72 4.38
C GLU A 641 0.54 2.23 2.93
N TYR A 642 0.44 0.92 2.69
CA TYR A 642 0.19 0.33 1.38
C TYR A 642 -1.26 -0.17 1.30
N PHE A 643 -1.82 -0.30 0.09
CA PHE A 643 -3.25 -0.66 -0.06
C PHE A 643 -3.58 -2.15 0.11
N SER A 644 -2.92 -3.04 -0.63
CA SER A 644 -3.43 -4.41 -0.85
C SER A 644 -2.33 -5.38 -1.31
N GLU A 645 -2.61 -6.68 -1.20
CA GLU A 645 -1.88 -7.74 -1.90
C GLU A 645 -2.21 -7.81 -3.41
N ASP A 646 -3.31 -7.17 -3.85
CA ASP A 646 -3.77 -7.23 -5.24
C ASP A 646 -3.33 -6.00 -6.06
N PRO A 647 -2.58 -6.18 -7.16
CA PRO A 647 -2.09 -5.07 -7.97
C PRO A 647 -3.19 -4.26 -8.65
N TYR A 648 -4.31 -4.89 -9.04
CA TYR A 648 -5.43 -4.18 -9.66
C TYR A 648 -6.14 -3.29 -8.64
N LEU A 649 -6.48 -3.81 -7.46
CA LEU A 649 -7.09 -3.01 -6.39
C LEU A 649 -6.17 -1.84 -5.98
N THR A 650 -4.88 -2.11 -5.74
CA THR A 650 -3.88 -1.08 -5.42
C THR A 650 -3.83 0.01 -6.51
N GLY A 651 -3.78 -0.38 -7.78
CA GLY A 651 -3.77 0.57 -8.90
C GLY A 651 -5.04 1.39 -9.01
N VAL A 652 -6.23 0.79 -8.83
CA VAL A 652 -7.50 1.55 -8.86
C VAL A 652 -7.57 2.52 -7.67
N CYS A 653 -7.23 2.08 -6.44
CA CYS A 653 -7.15 2.97 -5.27
C CYS A 653 -6.29 4.20 -5.59
N ALA A 654 -5.05 3.96 -6.02
CA ALA A 654 -4.08 4.99 -6.31
C ALA A 654 -4.55 5.95 -7.41
N CYS A 655 -5.13 5.43 -8.50
CA CYS A 655 -5.64 6.25 -9.60
C CYS A 655 -6.81 7.14 -9.16
N GLU A 656 -7.77 6.61 -8.41
CA GLU A 656 -8.93 7.39 -7.97
C GLU A 656 -8.56 8.46 -6.94
N ILE A 657 -7.63 8.16 -6.02
CA ILE A 657 -7.07 9.17 -5.10
C ILE A 657 -6.35 10.25 -5.90
N THR A 658 -5.50 9.88 -6.85
CA THR A 658 -4.76 10.81 -7.71
C THR A 658 -5.70 11.74 -8.48
N LYS A 659 -6.77 11.20 -9.09
CA LYS A 659 -7.79 12.00 -9.78
C LYS A 659 -8.46 13.01 -8.84
N GLY A 660 -8.68 12.63 -7.57
CA GLY A 660 -9.17 13.53 -6.53
C GLY A 660 -8.20 14.67 -6.23
N VAL A 661 -6.92 14.36 -5.99
CA VAL A 661 -5.87 15.33 -5.65
C VAL A 661 -5.69 16.35 -6.78
N GLN A 662 -5.57 15.87 -8.01
CA GLN A 662 -5.23 16.68 -9.18
C GLN A 662 -6.45 17.39 -9.80
N ASN A 663 -7.62 17.36 -9.15
CA ASN A 663 -8.85 17.95 -9.66
C ASN A 663 -8.81 19.49 -9.61
N SER A 664 -8.22 20.11 -10.63
CA SER A 664 -8.14 21.57 -10.81
C SER A 664 -7.33 22.32 -9.74
N ARG A 665 -6.43 21.63 -9.03
CA ARG A 665 -5.54 22.18 -8.01
C ARG A 665 -4.10 22.28 -8.52
N PRO A 666 -3.28 23.21 -8.00
CA PRO A 666 -1.85 23.27 -8.31
C PRO A 666 -1.05 22.25 -7.47
N VAL A 667 -1.51 21.00 -7.46
CA VAL A 667 -0.99 19.90 -6.64
C VAL A 667 -0.95 18.65 -7.50
N ILE A 668 0.19 17.95 -7.47
CA ILE A 668 0.33 16.61 -8.06
C ILE A 668 0.74 15.60 -7.00
N VAL A 669 0.58 14.33 -7.33
CA VAL A 669 1.04 13.19 -6.52
C VAL A 669 2.43 12.74 -6.95
N CYS A 670 3.13 12.04 -6.06
CA CYS A 670 4.38 11.35 -6.33
C CYS A 670 4.26 9.92 -5.78
N PRO A 671 3.78 8.97 -6.60
CA PRO A 671 3.61 7.60 -6.16
C PRO A 671 4.96 6.95 -5.80
N LYS A 672 4.95 6.11 -4.76
CA LYS A 672 6.16 5.50 -4.19
C LYS A 672 5.94 4.05 -3.73
N HIS A 673 6.94 3.21 -3.58
CA HIS A 673 8.35 3.40 -3.99
C HIS A 673 8.61 2.49 -5.19
N PHE A 674 9.06 3.09 -6.30
CA PHE A 674 9.24 2.48 -7.60
C PHE A 674 10.62 1.80 -7.69
N ALA A 675 10.76 0.49 -7.51
CA ALA A 675 9.73 -0.52 -7.31
C ALA A 675 10.22 -1.64 -6.36
N ALA A 676 9.36 -2.61 -6.09
CA ALA A 676 9.70 -3.85 -5.37
C ALA A 676 10.33 -3.65 -3.97
N ASN A 677 9.78 -2.70 -3.19
CA ASN A 677 10.20 -2.36 -1.81
C ASN A 677 9.24 -2.96 -0.76
N GLU A 678 9.02 -4.27 -0.82
CA GLU A 678 8.09 -4.96 0.08
C GLU A 678 8.74 -5.47 1.38
N GLN A 679 10.03 -5.16 1.64
CA GLN A 679 10.76 -5.48 2.87
C GLN A 679 11.54 -4.25 3.36
N GLU A 680 11.40 -3.89 4.63
CA GLU A 680 12.08 -2.71 5.20
C GLU A 680 13.48 -3.03 5.75
N THR A 681 13.68 -4.26 6.21
CA THR A 681 14.94 -4.75 6.73
C THR A 681 16.05 -4.67 5.69
N PHE A 682 17.01 -3.77 5.95
CA PHE A 682 18.13 -3.44 5.07
C PHE A 682 17.73 -2.94 3.67
N ARG A 683 16.56 -2.31 3.51
CA ARG A 683 16.09 -1.77 2.22
C ARG A 683 17.11 -0.85 1.52
N ARG A 684 17.93 -0.11 2.28
CA ARG A 684 19.03 0.75 1.80
C ARG A 684 20.42 0.28 2.24
N GLY A 685 20.53 -0.87 2.90
CA GLY A 685 21.75 -1.36 3.53
C GLY A 685 22.10 -0.64 4.84
N ASN A 686 23.29 -0.90 5.37
CA ASN A 686 23.82 -0.22 6.54
C ASN A 686 25.36 -0.18 6.50
N ALA A 687 25.92 1.00 6.22
CA ALA A 687 27.37 1.19 6.09
C ALA A 687 28.11 0.95 7.41
N GLY A 688 27.53 1.39 8.54
CA GLY A 688 28.10 1.20 9.88
C GLY A 688 28.23 -0.26 10.30
N LYS A 689 27.31 -1.12 9.85
CA LYS A 689 27.34 -2.58 10.05
C LYS A 689 28.03 -3.33 8.90
N ASN A 690 28.46 -2.64 7.85
CA ASN A 690 28.99 -3.22 6.62
C ASN A 690 28.03 -4.23 5.96
N VAL A 691 26.75 -3.86 5.84
CA VAL A 691 25.69 -4.68 5.24
C VAL A 691 25.19 -4.01 3.97
N ASP A 692 25.19 -4.73 2.85
CA ASP A 692 24.69 -4.22 1.56
C ASP A 692 23.18 -3.91 1.60
N ALA A 693 22.69 -3.15 0.63
CA ALA A 693 21.25 -3.02 0.41
C ALA A 693 20.64 -4.34 -0.05
N VAL A 694 19.42 -4.61 0.41
CA VAL A 694 18.68 -5.82 0.00
C VAL A 694 18.46 -5.84 -1.51
N ASP A 695 18.66 -7.00 -2.12
CA ASP A 695 18.30 -7.27 -3.51
C ASP A 695 17.00 -8.08 -3.59
N SER A 696 15.99 -7.47 -4.23
CA SER A 696 14.73 -8.12 -4.60
C SER A 696 14.95 -8.88 -5.90
N ILE A 697 15.06 -10.21 -5.82
CA ILE A 697 15.27 -11.08 -6.98
C ILE A 697 13.93 -11.68 -7.41
N LEU A 698 13.46 -11.32 -8.59
CA LEU A 698 12.16 -11.72 -9.12
C LEU A 698 12.18 -11.85 -10.65
N THR A 699 11.23 -12.61 -11.19
CA THR A 699 11.05 -12.75 -12.65
C THR A 699 10.53 -11.45 -13.25
N GLU A 700 10.77 -11.24 -14.55
CA GLU A 700 10.25 -10.07 -15.24
C GLU A 700 8.72 -10.09 -15.30
N ARG A 701 8.13 -11.29 -15.39
CA ARG A 701 6.67 -11.47 -15.34
C ARG A 701 6.09 -11.02 -14.01
N ALA A 702 6.60 -11.51 -12.88
CA ALA A 702 6.10 -11.11 -11.57
C ALA A 702 6.27 -9.60 -11.36
N LEU A 703 7.41 -9.04 -11.78
CA LEU A 703 7.66 -7.61 -11.76
C LEU A 703 6.58 -6.83 -12.55
N ARG A 704 6.31 -7.21 -13.81
CA ARG A 704 5.36 -6.50 -14.69
C ARG A 704 3.89 -6.70 -14.33
N GLU A 705 3.48 -7.93 -13.99
CA GLU A 705 2.08 -8.25 -13.68
C GLU A 705 1.65 -7.79 -12.29
N GLN A 706 2.59 -7.66 -11.34
CA GLN A 706 2.27 -7.32 -9.96
C GLN A 706 2.91 -6.00 -9.50
N TYR A 707 4.22 -5.96 -9.34
CA TYR A 707 4.88 -4.88 -8.59
C TYR A 707 5.00 -3.56 -9.36
N LEU A 708 4.98 -3.61 -10.70
CA LEU A 708 4.94 -2.44 -11.58
C LEU A 708 3.53 -2.05 -11.98
N LYS A 709 2.55 -2.94 -11.83
CA LYS A 709 1.19 -2.74 -12.35
C LYS A 709 0.49 -1.51 -11.76
N PRO A 710 0.53 -1.23 -10.44
CA PRO A 710 -0.04 0.00 -9.89
C PRO A 710 0.59 1.27 -10.47
N PHE A 711 1.91 1.28 -10.69
CA PHE A 711 2.62 2.42 -11.27
C PHE A 711 2.26 2.61 -12.75
N GLU A 712 2.17 1.52 -13.53
CA GLU A 712 1.70 1.56 -14.91
C GLU A 712 0.31 2.21 -15.00
N MET A 713 -0.61 1.79 -14.14
CA MET A 713 -1.96 2.35 -14.08
C MET A 713 -1.95 3.84 -13.72
N LEU A 714 -1.12 4.27 -12.76
CA LEU A 714 -0.99 5.69 -12.42
C LEU A 714 -0.49 6.54 -13.60
N VAL A 715 0.48 6.03 -14.36
CA VAL A 715 0.99 6.68 -15.57
C VAL A 715 -0.10 6.75 -16.64
N LYS A 716 -0.71 5.62 -17.00
CA LYS A 716 -1.63 5.50 -18.14
C LYS A 716 -3.04 6.04 -17.84
N ASP A 717 -3.57 5.84 -16.63
CA ASP A 717 -4.97 6.11 -16.29
C ASP A 717 -5.19 7.34 -15.37
N ALA A 718 -4.14 7.87 -14.73
CA ALA A 718 -4.24 9.01 -13.81
C ALA A 718 -3.37 10.22 -14.18
N GLY A 719 -2.44 10.07 -15.14
CA GLY A 719 -1.66 11.17 -15.70
C GLY A 719 -0.76 11.86 -14.66
N ILE A 720 -0.01 11.06 -13.89
CA ILE A 720 0.99 11.57 -12.94
C ILE A 720 2.14 12.29 -13.65
N ALA A 721 2.81 13.20 -12.94
CA ALA A 721 3.98 13.93 -13.44
C ALA A 721 5.20 13.85 -12.51
N CYS A 722 5.12 13.03 -11.46
CA CYS A 722 6.18 12.76 -10.52
C CYS A 722 6.10 11.31 -10.04
N ILE A 723 7.22 10.63 -9.83
CA ILE A 723 7.31 9.26 -9.26
C ILE A 723 8.60 9.13 -8.44
N MET A 724 8.55 8.38 -7.34
CA MET A 724 9.70 8.20 -6.45
C MET A 724 10.24 6.78 -6.55
N THR A 725 11.54 6.62 -6.85
CA THR A 725 12.19 5.31 -6.87
C THR A 725 12.44 4.77 -5.47
N SER A 726 12.49 3.45 -5.29
CA SER A 726 12.85 2.82 -4.02
C SER A 726 14.37 2.81 -3.73
N PHE A 727 14.73 2.43 -2.50
CA PHE A 727 16.13 2.25 -2.08
C PHE A 727 16.75 0.93 -2.50
N ASN A 728 15.96 -0.15 -2.59
CA ASN A 728 16.48 -1.49 -2.76
C ASN A 728 17.09 -1.71 -4.15
N LYS A 729 17.80 -2.84 -4.29
CA LYS A 729 18.17 -3.38 -5.59
C LYS A 729 17.04 -4.25 -6.13
N ILE A 730 16.91 -4.29 -7.45
CA ILE A 730 16.04 -5.18 -8.19
C ILE A 730 16.92 -5.93 -9.18
N ASN A 731 17.03 -7.25 -9.00
CA ASN A 731 17.90 -8.11 -9.80
C ASN A 731 19.34 -7.54 -9.91
N GLY A 732 19.88 -7.02 -8.81
CA GLY A 732 21.24 -6.51 -8.66
C GLY A 732 21.44 -5.03 -8.97
N SER A 733 20.43 -4.34 -9.51
CA SER A 733 20.51 -2.90 -9.84
C SER A 733 19.70 -2.06 -8.86
N PHE A 734 20.28 -1.00 -8.30
CA PHE A 734 19.53 -0.03 -7.52
C PHE A 734 18.39 0.57 -8.35
N SER A 735 17.18 0.64 -7.80
CA SER A 735 16.01 1.17 -8.51
C SER A 735 16.27 2.57 -9.08
N GLY A 736 16.85 3.46 -8.27
CA GLY A 736 17.18 4.83 -8.69
C GLY A 736 18.25 4.93 -9.80
N GLY A 737 19.05 3.90 -10.01
CA GLY A 737 20.09 3.83 -11.04
C GLY A 737 19.79 2.85 -12.18
N SER A 738 18.58 2.32 -12.26
CA SER A 738 18.22 1.33 -13.28
C SER A 738 17.69 2.00 -14.54
N HIS A 739 18.49 1.99 -15.61
CA HIS A 739 18.07 2.49 -16.93
C HIS A 739 16.90 1.67 -17.52
N ASP A 740 16.85 0.37 -17.23
CA ASP A 740 15.72 -0.50 -17.59
C ASP A 740 14.43 -0.02 -16.90
N LEU A 741 14.49 0.38 -15.63
CA LEU A 741 13.33 0.85 -14.88
C LEU A 741 12.92 2.28 -15.26
N CYS A 742 13.84 3.24 -15.13
CA CYS A 742 13.56 4.68 -15.21
C CYS A 742 13.44 5.21 -16.63
N THR A 743 14.01 4.52 -17.62
CA THR A 743 13.96 4.94 -19.03
C THR A 743 13.18 3.95 -19.88
N HIS A 744 13.62 2.70 -19.97
CA HIS A 744 13.00 1.75 -20.92
C HIS A 744 11.55 1.44 -20.56
N ILE A 745 11.27 0.93 -19.36
CA ILE A 745 9.90 0.61 -18.97
C ILE A 745 9.09 1.89 -18.79
N LEU A 746 9.54 2.80 -17.92
CA LEU A 746 8.76 3.96 -17.52
C LEU A 746 8.47 4.94 -18.68
N ARG A 747 9.45 5.23 -19.53
CA ARG A 747 9.34 6.28 -20.55
C ARG A 747 9.09 5.72 -21.95
N GLU A 748 9.87 4.72 -22.36
CA GLU A 748 9.74 4.19 -23.72
C GLU A 748 8.50 3.30 -23.89
N GLU A 749 8.18 2.48 -22.89
CA GLU A 749 6.98 1.62 -22.94
C GLU A 749 5.73 2.35 -22.43
N TRP A 750 5.78 3.00 -21.26
CA TRP A 750 4.57 3.62 -20.67
C TRP A 750 4.32 5.08 -21.08
N GLY A 751 5.32 5.76 -21.64
CA GLY A 751 5.17 7.15 -22.10
C GLY A 751 5.18 8.20 -20.98
N PHE A 752 5.83 7.94 -19.85
CA PHE A 752 5.93 8.92 -18.76
C PHE A 752 6.87 10.10 -19.12
N GLU A 753 6.33 11.32 -19.06
CA GLU A 753 7.06 12.56 -19.38
C GLU A 753 7.43 13.40 -18.15
N GLY A 754 6.99 12.99 -16.97
CA GLY A 754 7.24 13.69 -15.71
C GLY A 754 8.64 13.47 -15.15
N ALA A 755 8.85 13.99 -13.94
CA ALA A 755 10.11 13.84 -13.22
C ALA A 755 10.13 12.56 -12.36
N VAL A 756 11.25 11.87 -12.37
CA VAL A 756 11.58 10.79 -11.43
C VAL A 756 12.45 11.39 -10.33
N VAL A 757 12.15 11.06 -9.08
CA VAL A 757 12.95 11.45 -7.92
C VAL A 757 13.42 10.22 -7.17
N THR A 758 14.55 10.28 -6.47
CA THR A 758 14.93 9.21 -5.53
C THR A 758 14.09 9.26 -4.26
N ASP A 759 14.03 8.15 -3.50
CA ASP A 759 13.61 8.18 -2.11
C ASP A 759 14.59 9.03 -1.27
N TRP A 760 14.12 9.54 -0.13
CA TRP A 760 14.83 10.47 0.73
C TRP A 760 15.69 9.75 1.73
N GLY A 761 17.00 9.67 1.49
CA GLY A 761 17.88 8.79 2.25
C GLY A 761 19.26 9.37 2.51
N ASP A 762 19.88 8.84 3.55
CA ASP A 762 21.31 9.00 3.79
C ASP A 762 22.11 8.42 2.60
N MET A 763 23.00 9.26 2.03
CA MET A 763 23.67 9.03 0.75
C MET A 763 24.79 7.97 0.80
N ASP A 764 24.96 7.28 1.94
CA ASP A 764 26.07 6.37 2.18
C ASP A 764 26.06 5.11 1.30
N MET A 765 24.90 4.53 1.00
CA MET A 765 24.78 3.24 0.27
C MET A 765 23.76 3.26 -0.87
N VAL A 766 23.31 4.44 -1.27
CA VAL A 766 22.36 4.63 -2.39
C VAL A 766 23.11 4.81 -3.71
N VAL A 767 22.36 4.89 -4.82
CA VAL A 767 22.91 5.16 -6.16
C VAL A 767 23.73 6.47 -6.21
N ASP A 768 24.83 6.48 -6.97
CA ASP A 768 25.60 7.70 -7.25
C ASP A 768 24.79 8.69 -8.09
N GLY A 769 24.90 10.00 -7.79
CA GLY A 769 24.07 11.00 -8.44
C GLY A 769 24.21 11.08 -9.96
N ALA A 770 25.41 10.85 -10.51
CA ALA A 770 25.58 10.85 -11.96
C ALA A 770 24.91 9.63 -12.60
N ASP A 771 25.04 8.46 -11.98
CA ASP A 771 24.48 7.21 -12.48
C ASP A 771 22.93 7.23 -12.40
N ALA A 772 22.37 7.86 -11.37
CA ALA A 772 20.94 8.10 -11.25
C ALA A 772 20.41 8.96 -12.41
N VAL A 773 21.04 10.10 -12.68
CA VAL A 773 20.64 10.99 -13.79
C VAL A 773 20.80 10.30 -15.14
N ALA A 774 21.91 9.59 -15.36
CA ALA A 774 22.13 8.82 -16.59
C ALA A 774 21.08 7.71 -16.78
N ALA A 775 20.56 7.11 -15.71
CA ALA A 775 19.50 6.12 -15.78
C ALA A 775 18.12 6.72 -16.13
N GLY A 776 17.94 8.04 -16.03
CA GLY A 776 16.67 8.74 -16.19
C GLY A 776 15.94 9.04 -14.88
N ASN A 777 16.63 8.92 -13.74
CA ASN A 777 16.19 9.46 -12.45
C ASN A 777 16.61 10.93 -12.33
N ASP A 778 15.66 11.85 -12.47
CA ASP A 778 15.95 13.24 -12.79
C ASP A 778 16.44 14.06 -11.59
N ILE A 779 15.98 13.73 -10.37
CA ILE A 779 16.27 14.53 -9.18
C ILE A 779 16.64 13.64 -7.99
N VAL A 780 17.87 13.78 -7.50
CA VAL A 780 18.36 13.06 -6.32
C VAL A 780 17.97 13.80 -5.05
N MET A 781 17.37 13.05 -4.12
CA MET A 781 16.68 13.56 -2.95
C MET A 781 17.18 12.91 -1.65
N PRO A 782 17.59 13.69 -0.64
CA PRO A 782 18.15 15.03 -0.78
C PRO A 782 19.56 14.94 -1.43
N GLY A 783 19.89 15.84 -2.37
CA GLY A 783 21.18 15.75 -3.06
C GLY A 783 22.21 16.79 -2.58
N GLY A 784 21.83 18.06 -2.52
CA GLY A 784 22.71 19.15 -2.08
C GLY A 784 24.11 19.18 -2.74
N PRO A 785 25.09 19.89 -2.15
CA PRO A 785 26.45 19.98 -2.69
C PRO A 785 27.21 18.65 -2.87
N PRO A 786 27.09 17.63 -1.98
CA PRO A 786 27.75 16.34 -2.18
C PRO A 786 27.35 15.64 -3.48
N VAL A 787 26.06 15.60 -3.79
CA VAL A 787 25.56 14.93 -4.99
C VAL A 787 25.85 15.73 -6.25
N ILE A 788 25.81 17.06 -6.18
CA ILE A 788 26.26 17.89 -7.32
C ILE A 788 27.71 17.57 -7.68
N ARG A 789 28.60 17.39 -6.69
CA ARG A 789 29.98 16.97 -6.97
C ARG A 789 30.06 15.58 -7.62
N GLN A 790 29.19 14.64 -7.23
CA GLN A 790 29.10 13.34 -7.90
C GLN A 790 28.69 13.50 -9.37
N ILE A 791 27.66 14.31 -9.64
CA ILE A 791 27.16 14.59 -10.99
C ILE A 791 28.23 15.26 -11.86
N LEU A 792 28.88 16.32 -11.34
CA LEU A 792 29.94 17.04 -12.06
C LEU A 792 31.13 16.12 -12.37
N LYS A 793 31.56 15.32 -11.39
CA LYS A 793 32.61 14.33 -11.58
C LYS A 793 32.20 13.27 -12.62
N GLY A 794 30.96 12.76 -12.55
CA GLY A 794 30.44 11.82 -13.53
C GLY A 794 30.38 12.41 -14.93
N TYR A 795 30.10 13.70 -15.06
CA TYR A 795 30.15 14.41 -16.34
C TYR A 795 31.59 14.51 -16.88
N GLU A 796 32.57 14.84 -16.03
CA GLU A 796 33.99 14.84 -16.40
C GLU A 796 34.48 13.44 -16.82
N GLU A 797 33.97 12.40 -16.17
CA GLU A 797 34.28 10.99 -16.45
C GLU A 797 33.49 10.41 -17.65
N GLY A 798 32.49 11.13 -18.15
CA GLY A 798 31.61 10.69 -19.24
C GLY A 798 30.58 9.63 -18.85
N ARG A 799 30.30 9.46 -17.54
CA ARG A 799 29.24 8.59 -17.01
C ARG A 799 27.84 9.19 -17.16
N VAL A 800 27.75 10.52 -17.15
CA VAL A 800 26.54 11.28 -17.49
C VAL A 800 26.88 12.33 -18.53
N THR A 801 26.00 12.53 -19.49
CA THR A 801 26.17 13.45 -20.60
C THR A 801 25.41 14.74 -20.36
N ARG A 802 25.78 15.79 -21.11
CA ARG A 802 25.02 17.05 -21.11
C ARG A 802 23.57 16.84 -21.56
N GLU A 803 23.33 15.94 -22.51
CA GLU A 803 21.99 15.67 -23.04
C GLU A 803 21.09 15.03 -21.98
N GLU A 804 21.61 14.09 -21.18
CA GLU A 804 20.88 13.48 -20.07
C GLU A 804 20.56 14.50 -18.98
N LEU A 805 21.52 15.37 -18.62
CA LEU A 805 21.29 16.48 -17.69
C LEU A 805 20.22 17.46 -18.19
N GLU A 806 20.29 17.85 -19.47
CA GLU A 806 19.29 18.70 -20.09
C GLU A 806 17.91 18.02 -20.11
N GLN A 807 17.87 16.72 -20.35
CA GLN A 807 16.64 15.95 -20.36
C GLN A 807 16.01 15.87 -18.96
N ALA A 808 16.80 15.65 -17.91
CA ALA A 808 16.34 15.70 -16.52
C ALA A 808 15.69 17.06 -16.18
N VAL A 809 16.32 18.15 -16.60
CA VAL A 809 15.75 19.50 -16.42
C VAL A 809 14.47 19.70 -17.24
N ARG A 810 14.34 19.13 -18.45
CA ARG A 810 13.08 19.18 -19.21
C ARG A 810 11.94 18.49 -18.47
N HIS A 811 12.19 17.32 -17.87
CA HIS A 811 11.20 16.62 -17.06
C HIS A 811 10.78 17.44 -15.83
N LEU A 812 11.73 18.09 -15.15
CA LEU A 812 11.43 19.04 -14.08
C LEU A 812 10.53 20.19 -14.57
N LEU A 813 10.79 20.78 -15.73
CA LEU A 813 9.96 21.85 -16.29
C LEU A 813 8.54 21.37 -16.66
N ILE A 814 8.41 20.15 -17.19
CA ILE A 814 7.10 19.52 -17.45
C ILE A 814 6.33 19.35 -16.13
N MET A 815 7.00 18.87 -15.07
CA MET A 815 6.42 18.76 -13.74
C MET A 815 5.95 20.12 -13.20
N ILE A 816 6.79 21.16 -13.28
CA ILE A 816 6.44 22.55 -12.89
C ILE A 816 5.20 23.04 -13.64
N LYS A 817 5.15 22.80 -14.96
CA LYS A 817 4.02 23.20 -15.81
C LYS A 817 2.73 22.47 -15.43
N ARG A 818 2.80 21.17 -15.09
CA ARG A 818 1.65 20.36 -14.64
C ARG A 818 1.08 20.85 -13.30
N ILE A 819 1.93 21.34 -12.41
CA ILE A 819 1.54 21.98 -11.14
C ILE A 819 0.85 23.34 -11.40
N ARG A 820 1.01 23.96 -12.58
CA ARG A 820 0.43 25.28 -12.92
C ARG A 820 0.85 26.40 -11.95
N LEU A 821 2.13 26.41 -11.56
CA LEU A 821 2.69 27.54 -10.81
C LEU A 821 2.47 28.82 -11.63
N ALA A 822 1.72 29.80 -11.11
CA ALA A 822 1.42 31.04 -11.83
C ALA A 822 2.72 31.71 -12.27
N ASP A 823 2.80 32.15 -13.54
CA ASP A 823 3.95 32.86 -14.12
C ASP A 823 4.33 34.12 -13.31
#